data_AF-K3XRZ7-F1
#
_entry.id   AF-K3XRZ7-F1
#
_cell.length_a   1.000
_cell.length_b   1.000
_cell.length_c   1.000
_cell.angle_alpha   90.00
_cell.angle_beta   90.00
_cell.angle_gamma   90.00
#
_symmetry.space_group_name_H-M   'P 1'
#
loop_
_entity.id
_entity.type
_entity.pdbx_description
1 polymer ?
#
loop_
_entity_poly.entity_id
_entity_poly.type
_entity_poly.pdbx_seq_one_letter_code
_entity_poly.pdbx_strand_id
1 'polypeptide(L)'
;IYGFDLSKNHPPVQQLQLHLPDMHMVTYHKRDKIERVVKRPGADESMLIAYFDYNRLHEEALGILYRDFPEHYTWESNGKFWKPRKNAIYQVGRLVSAHPAEGERYFLRVLLNHVAGATSYRDLRTVDGVLLPSFREAAERRGLIEEDNTLDECLTENNLFHMPSSLRRLFATILVFCEPNDVFGLWTKHLDAMLEDYRRNNPNPSLVEQMVLIDIRNMLQSMGKDIRSFPLLGIDDAYDNASGIPREIFEEASIDQDLEDRAAYEEIMSKVDTEQGGLFFVDGLGGTGKTFLYRALLETLHNQNKLAIATATSGVAASIMPGGRTAYSRFKIPLTLEDGGCCSFTKQSGTAKLLQQASLIIWDEASMAKRQAMEALDNSLRDIMGRQDLPFGGKTVVFGGDFRQVLLVVRKGSRAQIVDASLWRSYLWESMHHLKLVRNMRAQSDPWFAEYLLRIGGGTEEVNGDGDKDLDRLIECIFPNLNANMTNKDYITSRAILSTRNDWVDNINIKMIGMFQGGEMVYHSFDSAIDDPHNYYPSEFLNTLTPNGLPPHLLKLKIGCPVILLRNIDPANGLCNGTRLVHAGKRVFLPRIPLCPSDDEMFPFQFKRKQFPIRLSFAMTVNKSQGQTIPNVGVYLPAPVLSHGQLYVAMSRATARTNIKILALPPNAKADEEQTKKKEKKTANKKVNGQGNQNNNEQKGSSEKKKRVPTVDGTYTKNIVYKEVLTP
;
A
#
# COMPACT_ATOMS: atom_id res chain seq x y z
N ILE A 1 4.84 6.08 -53.29
CA ILE A 1 5.60 5.43 -52.18
C ILE A 1 5.00 5.69 -50.78
N TYR A 2 3.98 6.56 -50.64
CA TYR A 2 3.13 6.64 -49.42
C TYR A 2 1.63 6.47 -49.75
N GLY A 3 1.30 5.52 -50.64
CA GLY A 3 -0.06 5.31 -51.13
C GLY A 3 -0.97 4.49 -50.20
N PHE A 4 -0.44 4.02 -49.07
CA PHE A 4 -1.14 3.15 -48.13
C PHE A 4 -0.75 3.53 -46.70
N ASP A 5 -1.70 3.48 -45.76
CA ASP A 5 -1.43 3.65 -44.33
C ASP A 5 -0.48 2.54 -43.86
N LEU A 6 0.77 2.90 -43.52
CA LEU A 6 1.79 1.98 -43.02
C LEU A 6 1.49 1.49 -41.60
N SER A 7 0.71 2.25 -40.83
CA SER A 7 0.24 1.88 -39.50
C SER A 7 -1.09 2.57 -39.21
N LYS A 8 -2.00 1.85 -38.53
CA LYS A 8 -3.22 2.42 -37.94
C LYS A 8 -3.12 2.29 -36.43
N ASN A 9 -3.20 3.41 -35.72
CA ASN A 9 -3.29 3.40 -34.26
C ASN A 9 -4.69 2.94 -33.88
N HIS A 10 -4.79 1.79 -33.20
CA HIS A 10 -6.04 1.30 -32.63
C HIS A 10 -5.89 1.18 -31.10
N PRO A 11 -6.68 1.94 -30.32
CA PRO A 11 -7.67 2.91 -30.76
C PRO A 11 -7.06 4.19 -31.38
N PRO A 12 -7.81 4.93 -32.22
CA PRO A 12 -7.39 6.24 -32.71
C PRO A 12 -7.14 7.21 -31.56
N VAL A 13 -6.14 8.08 -31.72
CA VAL A 13 -5.77 9.11 -30.73
C VAL A 13 -6.13 10.48 -31.26
N GLN A 14 -6.90 11.25 -30.48
CA GLN A 14 -7.25 12.65 -30.76
C GLN A 14 -6.30 13.57 -30.00
N GLN A 15 -5.49 14.36 -30.70
CA GLN A 15 -4.70 15.40 -30.05
C GLN A 15 -5.61 16.56 -29.65
N LEU A 16 -5.62 16.89 -28.36
CA LEU A 16 -6.46 17.92 -27.75
C LEU A 16 -5.67 19.20 -27.54
N GLN A 17 -6.24 20.32 -27.99
CA GLN A 17 -5.59 21.63 -27.92
C GLN A 17 -5.43 22.09 -26.47
N LEU A 18 -4.28 22.70 -26.19
CA LEU A 18 -3.92 23.31 -24.91
C LEU A 18 -3.35 24.71 -25.19
N HIS A 19 -3.96 25.72 -24.59
CA HIS A 19 -3.52 27.10 -24.70
C HIS A 19 -4.05 27.92 -23.51
N LEU A 20 -3.36 29.01 -23.18
CA LEU A 20 -3.83 30.00 -22.22
C LEU A 20 -4.97 30.84 -22.83
N PRO A 21 -5.70 31.63 -22.02
CA PRO A 21 -6.68 32.59 -22.52
C PRO A 21 -6.10 33.44 -23.66
N ASP A 22 -6.84 33.52 -24.77
CA ASP A 22 -6.49 34.30 -25.97
C ASP A 22 -5.17 33.91 -26.66
N MET A 23 -4.61 32.73 -26.35
CA MET A 23 -3.35 32.22 -26.90
C MET A 23 -3.52 30.98 -27.79
N HIS A 24 -4.72 30.70 -28.31
CA HIS A 24 -4.90 29.59 -29.26
C HIS A 24 -4.29 29.89 -30.62
N MET A 25 -3.76 28.86 -31.26
CA MET A 25 -3.13 28.98 -32.57
C MET A 25 -4.18 29.09 -33.67
N VAL A 26 -4.07 30.12 -34.51
CA VAL A 26 -4.90 30.29 -35.71
C VAL A 26 -4.03 30.07 -36.95
N THR A 27 -4.45 29.17 -37.83
CA THR A 27 -3.79 28.94 -39.12
C THR A 27 -4.21 29.99 -40.15
N TYR A 28 -3.23 30.53 -40.87
CA TYR A 28 -3.45 31.51 -41.93
C TYR A 28 -2.46 31.31 -43.06
N HIS A 29 -2.83 31.73 -44.27
CA HIS A 29 -1.91 31.73 -45.40
C HIS A 29 -1.01 32.96 -45.34
N LYS A 30 0.24 32.85 -45.83
CA LYS A 30 1.21 33.97 -45.85
C LYS A 30 0.68 35.26 -46.51
N ARG A 31 -0.32 35.14 -47.39
CA ARG A 31 -0.95 36.27 -48.10
C ARG A 31 -2.15 36.88 -47.35
N ASP A 32 -2.61 36.26 -46.27
CA ASP A 32 -3.73 36.74 -45.49
C ASP A 32 -3.33 37.95 -44.64
N LYS A 33 -4.19 38.96 -44.60
CA LYS A 33 -4.05 40.07 -43.65
C LYS A 33 -4.44 39.60 -42.25
N ILE A 34 -3.53 39.76 -41.27
CA ILE A 34 -3.72 39.30 -39.88
C ILE A 34 -5.06 39.81 -39.29
N GLU A 35 -5.40 41.08 -39.52
CA GLU A 35 -6.67 41.67 -39.06
C GLU A 35 -7.91 40.91 -39.56
N ARG A 36 -7.86 40.39 -40.79
CA ARG A 36 -8.96 39.59 -41.35
C ARG A 36 -8.97 38.17 -40.81
N VAL A 37 -7.80 37.62 -40.48
CA VAL A 37 -7.65 36.29 -39.88
C VAL A 37 -8.27 36.25 -38.49
N VAL A 38 -7.96 37.25 -37.65
CA VAL A 38 -8.49 37.34 -36.27
C VAL A 38 -10.00 37.57 -36.26
N LYS A 39 -10.54 38.26 -37.28
CA LYS A 39 -11.99 38.51 -37.43
C LYS A 39 -12.75 37.37 -38.15
N ARG A 40 -12.12 36.24 -38.47
CA ARG A 40 -12.84 35.12 -39.10
C ARG A 40 -13.86 34.54 -38.10
N PRO A 41 -15.09 34.23 -38.53
CA PRO A 41 -16.05 33.53 -37.69
C PRO A 41 -15.45 32.21 -37.16
N GLY A 42 -15.50 32.03 -35.83
CA GLY A 42 -14.91 30.88 -35.14
C GLY A 42 -13.38 30.92 -35.06
N ALA A 43 -12.70 32.05 -35.30
CA ALA A 43 -11.26 32.16 -35.09
C ALA A 43 -10.86 32.00 -33.62
N ASP A 44 -11.75 32.40 -32.71
CA ASP A 44 -11.72 32.26 -31.25
C ASP A 44 -12.09 30.85 -30.76
N GLU A 45 -12.78 30.07 -31.59
CA GLU A 45 -13.24 28.72 -31.25
C GLU A 45 -12.10 27.69 -31.34
N SER A 46 -11.91 26.95 -30.24
CA SER A 46 -10.93 25.87 -30.09
C SER A 46 -11.59 24.64 -29.48
N MET A 47 -10.94 23.47 -29.54
CA MET A 47 -11.44 22.26 -28.87
C MET A 47 -11.66 22.47 -27.37
N LEU A 48 -10.82 23.29 -26.74
CA LEU A 48 -10.87 23.59 -25.31
C LEU A 48 -11.99 24.57 -24.98
N ILE A 49 -12.17 25.63 -25.77
CA ILE A 49 -13.28 26.58 -25.61
C ILE A 49 -14.62 25.88 -25.82
N ALA A 50 -14.74 25.09 -26.90
CA ALA A 50 -15.93 24.31 -27.16
C ALA A 50 -16.22 23.26 -26.08
N TYR A 51 -15.20 22.71 -25.39
CA TYR A 51 -15.40 21.83 -24.23
C TYR A 51 -16.03 22.60 -23.06
N PHE A 52 -15.52 23.81 -22.76
CA PHE A 52 -16.10 24.68 -21.73
C PHE A 52 -17.55 25.07 -22.04
N ASP A 53 -17.84 25.42 -23.28
CA ASP A 53 -19.19 25.77 -23.70
C ASP A 53 -20.14 24.57 -23.71
N TYR A 54 -19.64 23.39 -24.12
CA TYR A 54 -20.44 22.16 -24.06
C TYR A 54 -20.82 21.83 -22.61
N ASN A 55 -19.87 21.89 -21.67
CA ASN A 55 -20.15 21.67 -20.25
C ASN A 55 -21.13 22.69 -19.65
N ARG A 56 -21.14 23.93 -20.16
CA ARG A 56 -22.10 24.96 -19.74
C ARG A 56 -23.53 24.66 -20.19
N LEU A 57 -23.67 23.99 -21.33
CA LEU A 57 -24.96 23.73 -21.98
C LEU A 57 -25.52 22.34 -21.66
N HIS A 58 -24.67 21.39 -21.25
CA HIS A 58 -25.00 19.97 -21.12
C HIS A 58 -24.59 19.43 -19.76
N GLU A 59 -25.56 19.22 -18.86
CA GLU A 59 -25.31 18.65 -17.53
C GLU A 59 -24.67 17.26 -17.59
N GLU A 60 -24.99 16.47 -18.62
CA GLU A 60 -24.44 15.13 -18.83
C GLU A 60 -22.91 15.12 -19.06
N ALA A 61 -22.32 16.26 -19.45
CA ALA A 61 -20.90 16.39 -19.74
C ALA A 61 -20.06 16.78 -18.52
N LEU A 62 -20.69 17.28 -17.44
CA LEU A 62 -20.01 17.81 -16.24
C LEU A 62 -19.17 16.77 -15.48
N GLY A 63 -19.38 15.47 -15.73
CA GLY A 63 -18.61 14.38 -15.13
C GLY A 63 -17.37 13.93 -15.91
N ILE A 64 -17.09 14.52 -17.08
CA ILE A 64 -16.09 14.02 -18.02
C ILE A 64 -14.87 14.95 -18.03
N LEU A 65 -13.66 14.36 -17.97
CA LEU A 65 -12.41 15.11 -18.11
C LEU A 65 -12.18 15.51 -19.56
N TYR A 66 -11.49 16.63 -19.78
CA TYR A 66 -11.18 17.08 -21.14
C TYR A 66 -10.42 16.02 -21.95
N ARG A 67 -9.49 15.28 -21.32
CA ARG A 67 -8.76 14.17 -21.96
C ARG A 67 -9.64 12.97 -22.34
N ASP A 68 -10.71 12.73 -21.60
CA ASP A 68 -11.62 11.59 -21.79
C ASP A 68 -12.80 12.00 -22.70
N PHE A 69 -12.95 13.29 -23.00
CA PHE A 69 -14.02 13.84 -23.82
C PHE A 69 -14.16 13.17 -25.20
N PRO A 70 -13.07 12.85 -25.92
CA PRO A 70 -13.15 12.10 -27.18
C PRO A 70 -13.74 10.69 -27.05
N GLU A 71 -13.78 10.08 -25.88
CA GLU A 71 -14.42 8.77 -25.68
C GLU A 71 -15.94 8.87 -25.87
N HIS A 72 -16.52 10.02 -25.48
CA HIS A 72 -17.97 10.26 -25.47
C HIS A 72 -18.44 11.14 -26.64
N TYR A 73 -17.58 12.06 -27.10
CA TYR A 73 -17.92 13.06 -28.10
C TYR A 73 -16.94 13.04 -29.27
N THR A 74 -17.38 13.53 -30.43
CA THR A 74 -16.57 13.67 -31.64
C THR A 74 -16.46 15.15 -32.01
N TRP A 75 -15.25 15.58 -32.36
CA TRP A 75 -15.00 16.95 -32.81
C TRP A 75 -15.46 17.15 -34.25
N GLU A 76 -16.24 18.19 -34.51
CA GLU A 76 -16.63 18.63 -35.84
C GLU A 76 -15.75 19.82 -36.27
N SER A 77 -14.81 19.60 -37.19
CA SER A 77 -13.81 20.62 -37.55
C SER A 77 -14.39 21.80 -38.32
N ASN A 78 -15.44 21.59 -39.12
CA ASN A 78 -16.01 22.63 -39.97
C ASN A 78 -16.90 23.60 -39.18
N GLY A 79 -17.54 23.13 -38.11
CA GLY A 79 -18.34 23.96 -37.21
C GLY A 79 -17.64 24.30 -35.89
N LYS A 80 -16.49 23.68 -35.60
CA LYS A 80 -15.73 23.82 -34.35
C LYS A 80 -16.54 23.58 -33.08
N PHE A 81 -17.25 22.45 -33.03
CA PHE A 81 -18.02 22.05 -31.85
C PHE A 81 -17.92 20.55 -31.56
N TRP A 82 -18.28 20.17 -30.34
CA TRP A 82 -18.39 18.77 -29.93
C TRP A 82 -19.81 18.24 -30.16
N LYS A 83 -19.92 17.00 -30.66
CA LYS A 83 -21.21 16.31 -30.81
C LYS A 83 -21.17 14.92 -30.19
N PRO A 84 -22.29 14.39 -29.67
CA PRO A 84 -22.35 13.03 -29.13
C PRO A 84 -21.85 12.00 -30.14
N ARG A 85 -20.98 11.11 -29.68
CA ARG A 85 -20.42 10.04 -30.51
C ARG A 85 -21.51 9.02 -30.84
N LYS A 86 -21.70 8.74 -32.13
CA LYS A 86 -22.67 7.73 -32.62
C LYS A 86 -22.01 6.38 -32.99
N ASN A 87 -20.68 6.36 -33.12
CA ASN A 87 -19.94 5.19 -33.59
C ASN A 87 -19.37 4.39 -32.41
N ALA A 88 -19.34 3.06 -32.52
CA ALA A 88 -18.80 2.16 -31.47
C ALA A 88 -17.26 2.13 -31.39
N ILE A 89 -16.55 2.92 -32.20
CA ILE A 89 -15.08 2.96 -32.21
C ILE A 89 -14.60 3.92 -31.13
N TYR A 90 -13.96 3.34 -30.11
CA TYR A 90 -13.30 4.02 -28.99
C TYR A 90 -12.17 4.93 -29.50
N GLN A 91 -12.07 6.15 -28.97
CA GLN A 91 -11.02 7.12 -29.32
C GLN A 91 -10.44 7.72 -28.05
N VAL A 92 -9.12 7.74 -27.94
CA VAL A 92 -8.41 8.26 -26.77
C VAL A 92 -8.04 9.72 -27.00
N GLY A 93 -8.35 10.62 -26.07
CA GLY A 93 -7.85 11.99 -26.10
C GLY A 93 -6.45 12.11 -25.51
N ARG A 94 -5.60 12.92 -26.13
CA ARG A 94 -4.25 13.24 -25.62
C ARG A 94 -4.02 14.73 -25.66
N LEU A 95 -3.92 15.38 -24.50
CA LEU A 95 -3.54 16.79 -24.43
C LEU A 95 -2.13 16.97 -25.01
N VAL A 96 -1.95 18.07 -25.74
CA VAL A 96 -0.62 18.52 -26.18
C VAL A 96 0.29 18.64 -24.95
N SER A 97 1.53 18.15 -25.06
CA SER A 97 2.53 18.23 -24.00
C SER A 97 2.83 19.69 -23.63
N ALA A 98 3.05 19.93 -22.35
CA ALA A 98 3.59 21.18 -21.84
C ALA A 98 4.68 20.85 -20.83
N HIS A 99 5.85 21.48 -20.97
CA HIS A 99 6.98 21.33 -20.06
C HIS A 99 6.80 22.23 -18.83
N PRO A 100 7.24 21.85 -17.62
CA PRO A 100 7.14 22.71 -16.42
C PRO A 100 7.71 24.13 -16.62
N ALA A 101 8.75 24.28 -17.44
CA ALA A 101 9.33 25.58 -17.82
C ALA A 101 8.38 26.50 -18.61
N GLU A 102 7.29 25.97 -19.19
CA GLU A 102 6.23 26.76 -19.84
C GLU A 102 5.26 27.43 -18.85
N GLY A 103 5.48 27.26 -17.53
CA GLY A 103 4.75 27.98 -16.47
C GLY A 103 3.25 27.70 -16.47
N GLU A 104 2.42 28.74 -16.53
CA GLU A 104 0.95 28.66 -16.45
C GLU A 104 0.32 27.68 -17.44
N ARG A 105 0.91 27.50 -18.63
CA ARG A 105 0.42 26.52 -19.62
C ARG A 105 0.57 25.08 -19.13
N TYR A 106 1.64 24.79 -18.39
CA TYR A 106 1.84 23.49 -17.74
C TYR A 106 0.79 23.27 -16.63
N PHE A 107 0.57 24.27 -15.76
CA PHE A 107 -0.41 24.14 -14.68
C PHE A 107 -1.85 24.02 -15.20
N LEU A 108 -2.19 24.71 -16.29
CA LEU A 108 -3.45 24.52 -16.98
C LEU A 108 -3.61 23.07 -17.48
N ARG A 109 -2.56 22.48 -18.05
CA ARG A 109 -2.58 21.05 -18.46
C ARG A 109 -2.80 20.13 -17.26
N VAL A 110 -2.15 20.41 -16.13
CA VAL A 110 -2.37 19.66 -14.88
C VAL A 110 -3.84 19.73 -14.47
N LEU A 111 -4.43 20.93 -14.43
CA LEU A 111 -5.84 21.10 -14.06
C LEU A 111 -6.80 20.38 -15.03
N LEU A 112 -6.59 20.50 -16.34
CA LEU A 112 -7.46 19.85 -17.35
C LEU A 112 -7.42 18.31 -17.32
N ASN A 113 -6.36 17.73 -16.77
CA ASN A 113 -6.24 16.29 -16.54
C ASN A 113 -6.94 15.81 -15.26
N HIS A 114 -7.37 16.71 -14.37
CA HIS A 114 -7.89 16.36 -13.04
C HIS A 114 -9.24 17.02 -12.69
N VAL A 115 -9.63 18.10 -13.37
CA VAL A 115 -10.89 18.82 -13.15
C VAL A 115 -11.89 18.48 -14.27
N ALA A 116 -12.87 17.65 -13.93
CA ALA A 116 -13.96 17.29 -14.83
C ALA A 116 -14.97 18.42 -14.94
N GLY A 117 -15.64 18.53 -16.10
CA GLY A 117 -16.78 19.43 -16.27
C GLY A 117 -16.48 20.91 -16.24
N ALA A 118 -15.21 21.32 -16.32
CA ALA A 118 -14.86 22.74 -16.27
C ALA A 118 -15.60 23.54 -17.34
N THR A 119 -16.18 24.66 -16.96
CA THR A 119 -17.03 25.52 -17.81
C THR A 119 -16.33 26.80 -18.29
N SER A 120 -15.12 27.06 -17.78
CA SER A 120 -14.25 28.17 -18.18
C SER A 120 -12.84 28.05 -17.56
N TYR A 121 -11.90 28.88 -18.00
CA TYR A 121 -10.61 29.07 -17.32
C TYR A 121 -10.77 29.57 -15.87
N ARG A 122 -11.80 30.37 -15.59
CA ARG A 122 -12.09 30.86 -14.24
C ARG A 122 -12.53 29.73 -13.32
N ASP A 123 -13.31 28.81 -13.85
CA ASP A 123 -13.77 27.62 -13.14
C ASP A 123 -12.59 26.72 -12.74
N LEU A 124 -11.64 26.50 -13.65
CA LEU A 124 -10.39 25.76 -13.36
C LEU A 124 -9.56 26.39 -12.22
N ARG A 125 -9.59 27.72 -12.07
CA ARG A 125 -8.91 28.45 -10.98
C ARG A 125 -9.74 28.56 -9.69
N THR A 126 -10.98 28.11 -9.70
CA THR A 126 -11.85 28.17 -8.52
C THR A 126 -11.74 26.87 -7.74
N VAL A 127 -11.37 26.95 -6.46
CA VAL A 127 -11.20 25.81 -5.55
C VAL A 127 -11.96 26.10 -4.27
N ASP A 128 -12.84 25.19 -3.84
CA ASP A 128 -13.69 25.36 -2.64
C ASP A 128 -14.46 26.70 -2.61
N GLY A 129 -14.91 27.18 -3.78
CA GLY A 129 -15.63 28.45 -3.94
C GLY A 129 -14.74 29.69 -3.96
N VAL A 130 -13.42 29.55 -3.80
CA VAL A 130 -12.45 30.66 -3.84
C VAL A 130 -11.77 30.71 -5.20
N LEU A 131 -11.80 31.86 -5.86
CA LEU A 131 -11.06 32.10 -7.10
C LEU A 131 -9.60 32.41 -6.79
N LEU A 132 -8.69 31.60 -7.33
CA LEU A 132 -7.26 31.79 -7.13
C LEU A 132 -6.62 32.62 -8.25
N PRO A 133 -5.54 33.39 -7.96
CA PRO A 133 -4.90 34.27 -8.94
C PRO A 133 -4.33 33.53 -10.16
N SER A 134 -3.72 32.36 -9.99
CA SER A 134 -3.04 31.61 -11.04
C SER A 134 -3.53 30.16 -11.19
N PHE A 135 -3.24 29.52 -12.34
CA PHE A 135 -3.43 28.08 -12.50
C PHE A 135 -2.48 27.29 -11.61
N ARG A 136 -1.27 27.81 -11.36
CA ARG A 136 -0.33 27.25 -10.39
C ARG A 136 -0.96 27.11 -9.01
N GLU A 137 -1.41 28.22 -8.42
CA GLU A 137 -2.00 28.20 -7.07
C GLU A 137 -3.26 27.33 -7.01
N ALA A 138 -4.05 27.26 -8.09
CA ALA A 138 -5.19 26.35 -8.17
C ALA A 138 -4.78 24.88 -8.18
N ALA A 139 -3.71 24.53 -8.89
CA ALA A 139 -3.15 23.19 -8.87
C ALA A 139 -2.53 22.85 -7.49
N GLU A 140 -1.86 23.80 -6.84
CA GLU A 140 -1.31 23.68 -5.48
C GLU A 140 -2.41 23.49 -4.44
N ARG A 141 -3.45 24.34 -4.46
CA ARG A 141 -4.60 24.25 -3.53
C ARG A 141 -5.35 22.93 -3.66
N ARG A 142 -5.39 22.34 -4.87
CA ARG A 142 -5.95 21.01 -5.16
C ARG A 142 -4.99 19.85 -4.86
N GLY A 143 -3.74 20.12 -4.48
CA GLY A 143 -2.72 19.10 -4.19
C GLY A 143 -2.26 18.30 -5.41
N LEU A 144 -2.32 18.91 -6.60
CA LEU A 144 -1.97 18.29 -7.89
C LEU A 144 -0.51 18.52 -8.31
N ILE A 145 0.16 19.50 -7.70
CA ILE A 145 1.60 19.72 -7.84
C ILE A 145 2.27 19.72 -6.47
N GLU A 146 3.55 19.39 -6.46
CA GLU A 146 4.36 19.33 -5.25
C GLU A 146 4.83 20.75 -4.88
N GLU A 147 4.56 21.19 -3.64
CA GLU A 147 5.05 22.46 -3.12
C GLU A 147 6.49 22.29 -2.59
N ASP A 148 7.36 23.30 -2.80
CA ASP A 148 8.77 23.26 -2.38
C ASP A 148 8.93 23.11 -0.85
N ASN A 149 7.88 23.43 -0.08
CA ASN A 149 7.80 23.39 1.38
C ASN A 149 6.93 22.24 1.93
N THR A 150 6.49 21.26 1.12
CA THR A 150 5.53 20.21 1.56
C THR A 150 5.88 19.51 2.88
N LEU A 151 7.16 19.30 3.17
CA LEU A 151 7.63 18.68 4.41
C LEU A 151 7.51 19.60 5.63
N ASP A 152 7.70 20.90 5.43
CA ASP A 152 7.52 21.92 6.45
C ASP A 152 6.03 22.07 6.79
N GLU A 153 5.17 22.20 5.78
CA GLU A 153 3.72 22.25 5.98
C GLU A 153 3.20 21.00 6.67
N CYS A 154 3.69 19.83 6.26
CA CYS A 154 3.43 18.56 6.92
C CYS A 154 3.71 18.66 8.42
N LEU A 155 4.90 19.12 8.84
CA LEU A 155 5.22 19.27 10.27
C LEU A 155 4.38 20.37 10.96
N THR A 156 4.16 21.52 10.32
CA THR A 156 3.36 22.64 10.84
C THR A 156 1.91 22.21 11.10
N GLU A 157 1.30 21.49 10.16
CA GLU A 157 -0.06 20.97 10.28
C GLU A 157 -0.22 20.06 11.52
N ASN A 158 0.80 19.30 11.91
CA ASN A 158 0.70 18.42 13.08
C ASN A 158 0.97 19.11 14.41
N ASN A 159 1.65 20.25 14.39
CA ASN A 159 1.87 21.03 15.61
C ASN A 159 0.52 21.37 16.28
N LEU A 160 -0.53 21.55 15.48
CA LEU A 160 -1.91 21.78 15.92
C LEU A 160 -2.47 20.67 16.82
N PHE A 161 -1.92 19.46 16.77
CA PHE A 161 -2.39 18.34 17.60
C PHE A 161 -1.74 18.27 18.98
N HIS A 162 -0.71 19.08 19.27
CA HIS A 162 0.01 19.10 20.55
C HIS A 162 0.50 17.71 21.00
N MET A 163 1.19 16.99 20.11
CA MET A 163 1.74 15.65 20.38
C MET A 163 3.25 15.59 20.08
N PRO A 164 4.13 16.11 20.97
CA PRO A 164 5.57 16.26 20.70
C PRO A 164 6.29 14.96 20.33
N SER A 165 6.04 13.86 21.03
CA SER A 165 6.63 12.55 20.71
C SER A 165 6.22 12.02 19.32
N SER A 166 4.96 12.24 18.92
CA SER A 166 4.50 11.83 17.58
C SER A 166 5.07 12.74 16.50
N LEU A 167 5.31 14.01 16.81
CA LEU A 167 5.99 14.96 15.93
C LEU A 167 7.47 14.59 15.74
N ARG A 168 8.19 14.22 16.82
CA ARG A 168 9.57 13.69 16.74
C ARG A 168 9.66 12.44 15.85
N ARG A 169 8.67 11.55 15.95
CA ARG A 169 8.57 10.36 15.08
C ARG A 169 8.32 10.71 13.62
N LEU A 170 7.45 11.66 13.35
CA LEU A 170 7.21 12.16 12.01
C LEU A 170 8.49 12.78 11.43
N PHE A 171 9.20 13.59 12.23
CA PHE A 171 10.47 14.18 11.84
C PHE A 171 11.50 13.11 11.48
N ALA A 172 11.69 12.08 12.33
CA ALA A 172 12.55 10.94 12.03
C ALA A 172 12.13 10.21 10.73
N THR A 173 10.82 10.01 10.52
CA THR A 173 10.30 9.40 9.29
C THR A 173 10.62 10.24 8.05
N ILE A 174 10.49 11.57 8.15
CA ILE A 174 10.84 12.51 7.08
C ILE A 174 12.34 12.42 6.74
N LEU A 175 13.21 12.39 7.75
CA LEU A 175 14.66 12.25 7.53
C LEU A 175 15.00 10.97 6.75
N VAL A 176 14.38 9.84 7.13
CA VAL A 176 14.72 8.53 6.53
C VAL A 176 14.13 8.36 5.13
N PHE A 177 12.89 8.80 4.91
CA PHE A 177 12.13 8.41 3.72
C PHE A 177 11.84 9.54 2.75
N CYS A 178 11.92 10.81 3.16
CA CYS A 178 11.48 11.93 2.33
C CYS A 178 12.60 12.74 1.67
N GLU A 179 13.87 12.43 1.96
CA GLU A 179 15.05 13.12 1.39
C GLU A 179 14.95 14.66 1.47
N PRO A 180 14.77 15.26 2.67
CA PRO A 180 14.64 16.71 2.82
C PRO A 180 15.89 17.47 2.35
N ASN A 181 15.68 18.55 1.60
CA ASN A 181 16.77 19.42 1.09
C ASN A 181 17.46 20.23 2.21
N ASP A 182 16.71 20.73 3.19
CA ASP A 182 17.22 21.52 4.32
C ASP A 182 16.78 20.93 5.66
N VAL A 183 17.51 19.90 6.11
CA VAL A 183 17.26 19.23 7.39
C VAL A 183 17.39 20.19 8.57
N PHE A 184 18.39 21.07 8.56
CA PHE A 184 18.66 21.96 9.68
C PHE A 184 17.60 23.05 9.79
N GLY A 185 17.16 23.62 8.66
CA GLY A 185 16.04 24.57 8.63
C GLY A 185 14.74 23.96 9.16
N LEU A 186 14.43 22.71 8.78
CA LEU A 186 13.27 21.98 9.33
C LEU A 186 13.42 21.74 10.84
N TRP A 187 14.60 21.33 11.29
CA TRP A 187 14.89 21.15 12.72
C TRP A 187 14.64 22.45 13.50
N THR A 188 15.29 23.55 13.13
CA THR A 188 15.20 24.83 13.83
C THR A 188 13.77 25.35 13.91
N LYS A 189 13.00 25.24 12.82
CA LYS A 189 11.64 25.74 12.76
C LYS A 189 10.65 24.94 13.62
N HIS A 190 10.85 23.62 13.74
CA HIS A 190 9.93 22.72 14.45
C HIS A 190 10.43 22.28 15.84
N LEU A 191 11.64 22.71 16.23
CA LEU A 191 12.26 22.35 17.50
C LEU A 191 11.37 22.67 18.69
N ASP A 192 10.84 23.90 18.79
CA ASP A 192 10.01 24.34 19.91
C ASP A 192 8.77 23.45 20.14
N ALA A 193 8.15 22.98 19.06
CA ALA A 193 7.02 22.05 19.13
C ALA A 193 7.45 20.64 19.57
N MET A 194 8.62 20.19 19.12
CA MET A 194 9.17 18.88 19.47
C MET A 194 9.66 18.77 20.91
N LEU A 195 9.96 19.88 21.59
CA LEU A 195 10.48 19.89 22.97
C LEU A 195 9.43 20.19 24.05
N GLU A 196 8.17 20.45 23.66
CA GLU A 196 7.12 20.97 24.55
C GLU A 196 6.87 20.07 25.78
N ASP A 197 6.93 18.74 25.60
CA ASP A 197 6.73 17.75 26.67
C ASP A 197 7.92 17.69 27.64
N TYR A 198 9.15 17.76 27.15
CA TYR A 198 10.36 17.75 27.98
C TYR A 198 10.57 19.06 28.76
N ARG A 199 10.17 20.21 28.19
CA ARG A 199 10.19 21.52 28.87
C ARG A 199 9.36 21.55 30.15
N ARG A 200 8.27 20.77 30.22
CA ARG A 200 7.39 20.74 31.41
C ARG A 200 8.08 20.17 32.65
N ASN A 201 9.08 19.31 32.46
CA ASN A 201 9.76 18.60 33.54
C ASN A 201 11.22 19.05 33.74
N ASN A 202 11.78 19.85 32.82
CA ASN A 202 13.18 20.27 32.85
C ASN A 202 13.34 21.76 32.48
N PRO A 203 13.92 22.59 33.36
CA PRO A 203 14.07 24.02 33.12
C PRO A 203 15.28 24.39 32.25
N ASN A 204 16.21 23.45 31.99
CA ASN A 204 17.43 23.70 31.21
C ASN A 204 17.16 23.47 29.70
N PRO A 205 17.19 24.52 28.85
CA PRO A 205 16.89 24.39 27.42
C PRO A 205 17.87 23.50 26.65
N SER A 206 19.17 23.56 26.98
CA SER A 206 20.20 22.77 26.30
C SER A 206 20.06 21.28 26.62
N LEU A 207 19.71 20.94 27.86
CA LEU A 207 19.42 19.55 28.24
C LEU A 207 18.18 19.02 27.49
N VAL A 208 17.13 19.82 27.41
CA VAL A 208 15.88 19.44 26.73
C VAL A 208 16.12 19.22 25.23
N GLU A 209 16.93 20.06 24.59
CA GLU A 209 17.32 19.88 23.18
C GLU A 209 18.09 18.57 22.97
N GLN A 210 19.03 18.25 23.86
CA GLN A 210 19.77 16.98 23.84
C GLN A 210 18.86 15.77 24.06
N MET A 211 17.87 15.85 24.95
CA MET A 211 16.88 14.78 25.14
C MET A 211 16.06 14.52 23.87
N VAL A 212 15.67 15.57 23.15
CA VAL A 212 14.97 15.45 21.85
C VAL A 212 15.88 14.79 20.81
N LEU A 213 17.14 15.20 20.72
CA LEU A 213 18.11 14.60 19.78
C LEU A 213 18.36 13.12 20.09
N ILE A 214 18.45 12.76 21.37
CA ILE A 214 18.58 11.36 21.81
C ILE A 214 17.34 10.55 21.41
N ASP A 215 16.13 11.08 21.63
CA ASP A 215 14.87 10.41 21.24
C ASP A 215 14.75 10.24 19.71
N ILE A 216 15.19 11.22 18.93
CA ILE A 216 15.25 11.12 17.46
C ILE A 216 16.32 10.11 17.02
N ARG A 217 17.53 10.15 17.58
CA ARG A 217 18.60 9.17 17.31
C ARG A 217 18.08 7.75 17.53
N ASN A 218 17.38 7.58 18.63
CA ASN A 218 16.72 6.34 19.01
C ASN A 218 15.73 5.88 17.91
N MET A 219 14.81 6.74 17.46
CA MET A 219 13.89 6.38 16.37
C MET A 219 14.60 6.09 15.04
N LEU A 220 15.68 6.80 14.73
CA LEU A 220 16.47 6.55 13.51
C LEU A 220 17.18 5.19 13.56
N GLN A 221 17.75 4.82 14.70
CA GLN A 221 18.38 3.51 14.90
C GLN A 221 17.39 2.36 14.70
N SER A 222 16.15 2.52 15.17
CA SER A 222 15.11 1.49 14.96
C SER A 222 14.69 1.34 13.49
N MET A 223 14.87 2.40 12.69
CA MET A 223 14.71 2.41 11.23
C MET A 223 16.00 2.00 10.48
N GLY A 224 17.08 1.65 11.21
CA GLY A 224 18.35 1.22 10.65
C GLY A 224 19.23 2.36 10.09
N LYS A 225 19.02 3.59 10.56
CA LYS A 225 19.81 4.77 10.20
C LYS A 225 20.55 5.33 11.41
N ASP A 226 21.69 5.97 11.17
CA ASP A 226 22.48 6.64 12.19
C ASP A 226 22.18 8.14 12.16
N ILE A 227 21.98 8.79 13.31
CA ILE A 227 21.72 10.24 13.36
C ILE A 227 22.86 11.06 12.73
N ARG A 228 24.10 10.55 12.79
CA ARG A 228 25.28 11.18 12.20
C ARG A 228 25.25 11.23 10.67
N SER A 229 24.33 10.50 10.03
CA SER A 229 24.09 10.60 8.58
C SER A 229 23.29 11.83 8.18
N PHE A 230 22.79 12.61 9.14
CA PHE A 230 22.02 13.83 8.91
C PHE A 230 22.74 15.05 9.49
N PRO A 231 22.64 16.24 8.88
CA PRO A 231 23.28 17.46 9.36
C PRO A 231 22.51 18.08 10.55
N LEU A 232 22.45 17.34 11.65
CA LEU A 232 21.89 17.77 12.94
C LEU A 232 23.02 18.08 13.94
N LEU A 233 22.67 18.71 15.06
CA LEU A 233 23.62 19.00 16.14
C LEU A 233 24.18 17.71 16.75
N GLY A 234 25.44 17.76 17.21
CA GLY A 234 26.08 16.65 17.90
C GLY A 234 25.37 16.33 19.22
N ILE A 235 25.31 15.03 19.55
CA ILE A 235 24.80 14.57 20.84
C ILE A 235 25.94 14.54 21.84
N ASP A 236 25.71 15.11 23.02
CA ASP A 236 26.59 14.94 24.17
C ASP A 236 26.19 13.65 24.91
N ASP A 237 27.04 12.62 24.79
CA ASP A 237 26.83 11.31 25.38
C ASP A 237 26.74 11.34 26.92
N ALA A 238 27.13 12.45 27.58
CA ALA A 238 26.95 12.64 29.02
C ALA A 238 25.47 12.72 29.45
N TYR A 239 24.55 12.99 28.52
CA TYR A 239 23.10 13.05 28.77
C TYR A 239 22.35 11.76 28.39
N ASP A 240 23.06 10.74 27.92
CA ASP A 240 22.48 9.44 27.60
C ASP A 240 22.44 8.54 28.86
N ASN A 241 21.26 8.42 29.47
CA ASN A 241 21.06 7.55 30.63
C ASN A 241 21.12 6.05 30.29
N ALA A 242 21.22 5.66 29.01
CA ALA A 242 21.47 4.28 28.61
C ALA A 242 22.95 3.95 28.90
N SER A 243 23.18 3.17 29.95
CA SER A 243 24.50 2.74 30.46
C SER A 243 25.29 1.88 29.45
N GLY A 244 25.70 2.42 28.31
CA GLY A 244 26.58 1.74 27.33
C GLY A 244 26.04 0.45 26.71
N ILE A 245 24.76 0.10 26.95
CA ILE A 245 24.10 -1.10 26.41
C ILE A 245 23.52 -0.75 25.02
N PRO A 246 23.95 -1.42 23.93
CA PRO A 246 23.36 -1.24 22.60
C PRO A 246 21.83 -1.36 22.61
N ARG A 247 21.14 -0.42 21.98
CA ARG A 247 19.67 -0.30 22.06
C ARG A 247 18.93 -1.49 21.47
N GLU A 248 19.56 -2.23 20.57
CA GLU A 248 19.03 -3.49 20.04
C GLU A 248 18.79 -4.55 21.12
N ILE A 249 19.42 -4.40 22.29
CA ILE A 249 19.27 -5.22 23.50
C ILE A 249 18.09 -4.73 24.35
N PHE A 250 17.86 -3.41 24.41
CA PHE A 250 16.77 -2.80 25.19
C PHE A 250 15.38 -2.99 24.54
N GLU A 251 15.31 -3.03 23.20
CA GLU A 251 14.05 -3.19 22.45
C GLU A 251 13.39 -4.58 22.62
N GLU A 252 14.12 -5.59 23.11
CA GLU A 252 13.62 -6.96 23.31
C GLU A 252 12.96 -7.17 24.69
N ALA A 253 12.93 -6.14 25.56
CA ALA A 253 12.45 -6.24 26.94
C ALA A 253 10.99 -5.77 27.09
N SER A 254 10.00 -6.60 26.75
CA SER A 254 8.59 -6.46 27.16
C SER A 254 7.76 -7.70 26.78
N ILE A 255 6.79 -8.10 27.64
CA ILE A 255 5.55 -8.90 27.40
C ILE A 255 5.41 -10.21 28.23
N ASP A 256 4.14 -10.59 28.51
CA ASP A 256 3.51 -11.40 29.59
C ASP A 256 2.60 -12.55 29.05
N GLN A 257 2.63 -13.74 29.71
CA GLN A 257 1.73 -14.94 29.81
C GLN A 257 1.13 -15.66 28.55
N ASP A 258 0.86 -16.98 28.46
CA ASP A 258 0.86 -18.22 29.31
C ASP A 258 1.24 -19.43 28.38
N LEU A 259 1.30 -20.71 28.81
CA LEU A 259 1.82 -21.86 27.99
C LEU A 259 1.00 -23.18 28.05
N GLU A 260 0.83 -23.87 26.91
CA GLU A 260 0.16 -25.19 26.83
C GLU A 260 0.99 -26.30 26.13
N ASP A 261 1.79 -26.02 25.09
CA ASP A 261 2.56 -27.04 24.36
C ASP A 261 3.97 -27.29 24.96
N ARG A 262 4.00 -28.09 26.03
CA ARG A 262 5.20 -28.30 26.87
C ARG A 262 6.34 -29.08 26.22
N ALA A 263 6.07 -30.05 25.34
CA ALA A 263 7.14 -30.95 24.85
C ALA A 263 8.16 -30.23 23.95
N ALA A 264 7.68 -29.48 22.94
CA ALA A 264 8.54 -28.69 22.05
C ALA A 264 9.30 -27.60 22.83
N TYR A 265 8.61 -26.98 23.79
CA TYR A 265 9.20 -25.98 24.69
C TYR A 265 10.34 -26.57 25.53
N GLU A 266 10.10 -27.68 26.24
CA GLU A 266 11.07 -28.34 27.12
C GLU A 266 12.31 -28.79 26.33
N GLU A 267 12.13 -29.31 25.11
CA GLU A 267 13.23 -29.73 24.25
C GLU A 267 14.10 -28.57 23.76
N ILE A 268 13.49 -27.46 23.31
CA ILE A 268 14.22 -26.27 22.89
C ILE A 268 14.95 -25.65 24.09
N MET A 269 14.26 -25.48 25.22
CA MET A 269 14.84 -24.90 26.43
C MET A 269 16.02 -25.73 26.96
N SER A 270 15.94 -27.06 26.90
CA SER A 270 17.06 -27.93 27.27
C SER A 270 18.33 -27.63 26.47
N LYS A 271 18.22 -27.36 25.16
CA LYS A 271 19.37 -26.96 24.33
C LYS A 271 19.88 -25.56 24.63
N VAL A 272 18.98 -24.63 24.97
CA VAL A 272 19.37 -23.28 25.39
C VAL A 272 20.10 -23.31 26.73
N ASP A 273 19.62 -24.08 27.70
CA ASP A 273 20.19 -24.14 29.05
C ASP A 273 21.52 -24.88 29.11
N THR A 274 21.74 -25.86 28.21
CA THR A 274 23.00 -26.61 28.12
C THR A 274 24.06 -25.92 27.25
N GLU A 275 23.73 -24.82 26.56
CA GLU A 275 24.61 -24.10 25.62
C GLU A 275 25.25 -24.99 24.54
N GLN A 276 24.65 -26.15 24.25
CA GLN A 276 25.15 -27.09 23.24
C GLN A 276 24.82 -26.66 21.81
N GLY A 277 24.03 -25.59 21.66
CA GLY A 277 23.39 -25.24 20.41
C GLY A 277 22.30 -26.22 20.02
N GLY A 278 21.51 -25.86 19.03
CA GLY A 278 20.41 -26.70 18.57
C GLY A 278 19.74 -26.07 17.37
N LEU A 279 19.47 -26.86 16.35
CA LEU A 279 18.83 -26.39 15.14
C LEU A 279 17.48 -27.09 15.01
N PHE A 280 16.39 -26.31 15.07
CA PHE A 280 15.03 -26.82 15.13
C PHE A 280 14.19 -26.29 13.97
N PHE A 281 13.24 -27.11 13.51
CA PHE A 281 12.15 -26.68 12.66
C PHE A 281 10.81 -27.04 13.29
N VAL A 282 10.01 -26.03 13.65
CA VAL A 282 8.65 -26.19 14.17
C VAL A 282 7.67 -26.19 13.00
N ASP A 283 7.26 -27.38 12.59
CA ASP A 283 6.18 -27.62 11.63
C ASP A 283 4.84 -27.56 12.36
N GLY A 284 4.04 -26.56 12.05
CA GLY A 284 2.70 -26.43 12.60
C GLY A 284 1.74 -25.91 11.54
N LEU A 285 0.52 -26.45 11.52
CA LEU A 285 -0.52 -25.92 10.64
C LEU A 285 -0.83 -24.46 10.96
N GLY A 286 -1.49 -23.77 10.02
CA GLY A 286 -2.11 -22.49 10.29
C GLY A 286 -3.02 -22.56 11.52
N GLY A 287 -2.59 -21.89 12.61
CA GLY A 287 -3.36 -21.82 13.85
C GLY A 287 -2.97 -22.83 14.94
N THR A 288 -1.88 -23.60 14.83
CA THR A 288 -1.47 -24.58 15.86
C THR A 288 -0.63 -24.02 17.02
N GLY A 289 -0.69 -22.71 17.26
CA GLY A 289 0.03 -22.12 18.40
C GLY A 289 1.54 -21.94 18.25
N LYS A 290 2.13 -22.04 17.04
CA LYS A 290 3.57 -21.75 16.82
C LYS A 290 4.02 -20.43 17.45
N THR A 291 3.29 -19.36 17.18
CA THR A 291 3.60 -18.03 17.72
C THR A 291 3.46 -17.96 19.24
N PHE A 292 2.56 -18.76 19.82
CA PHE A 292 2.39 -18.86 21.27
C PHE A 292 3.58 -19.57 21.92
N LEU A 293 4.05 -20.68 21.32
CA LEU A 293 5.32 -21.33 21.70
C LEU A 293 6.50 -20.33 21.66
N TYR A 294 6.61 -19.54 20.60
CA TYR A 294 7.69 -18.54 20.49
C TYR A 294 7.59 -17.46 21.56
N ARG A 295 6.39 -16.89 21.79
CA ARG A 295 6.18 -15.87 22.83
C ARG A 295 6.65 -16.37 24.19
N ALA A 296 6.32 -17.61 24.52
CA ALA A 296 6.70 -18.16 25.80
C ALA A 296 8.19 -18.52 25.95
N LEU A 297 8.84 -18.98 24.88
CA LEU A 297 10.30 -19.14 24.85
C LEU A 297 11.00 -17.79 25.09
N LEU A 298 10.54 -16.74 24.40
CA LEU A 298 11.06 -15.38 24.56
C LEU A 298 10.88 -14.88 25.99
N GLU A 299 9.68 -15.04 26.57
CA GLU A 299 9.35 -14.62 27.93
C GLU A 299 10.19 -15.35 28.99
N THR A 300 10.35 -16.67 28.85
CA THR A 300 11.14 -17.47 29.79
C THR A 300 12.60 -17.01 29.80
N LEU A 301 13.19 -16.83 28.63
CA LEU A 301 14.58 -16.40 28.51
C LEU A 301 14.78 -14.97 29.02
N HIS A 302 13.80 -14.09 28.78
CA HIS A 302 13.78 -12.75 29.36
C HIS A 302 13.79 -12.80 30.90
N ASN A 303 12.93 -13.61 31.51
CA ASN A 303 12.90 -13.80 32.97
C ASN A 303 14.20 -14.38 33.54
N GLN A 304 15.00 -15.04 32.71
CA GLN A 304 16.35 -15.53 33.04
C GLN A 304 17.46 -14.52 32.71
N ASN A 305 17.14 -13.29 32.30
CA ASN A 305 18.08 -12.27 31.80
C ASN A 305 18.94 -12.76 30.61
N LYS A 306 18.43 -13.70 29.81
CA LYS A 306 19.05 -14.18 28.58
C LYS A 306 18.47 -13.43 27.38
N LEU A 307 19.30 -13.18 26.38
CA LEU A 307 18.86 -12.50 25.15
C LEU A 307 18.30 -13.51 24.16
N ALA A 308 17.09 -13.28 23.70
CA ALA A 308 16.45 -14.05 22.63
C ALA A 308 16.05 -13.09 21.49
N ILE A 309 16.27 -13.50 20.24
CA ILE A 309 16.00 -12.68 19.07
C ILE A 309 14.77 -13.21 18.36
N ALA A 310 13.71 -12.40 18.28
CA ALA A 310 12.51 -12.72 17.51
C ALA A 310 12.58 -12.15 16.08
N THR A 311 12.52 -13.03 15.08
CA THR A 311 12.40 -12.61 13.67
C THR A 311 11.33 -13.36 12.91
N ALA A 312 10.84 -12.75 11.82
CA ALA A 312 10.00 -13.44 10.86
C ALA A 312 10.31 -13.00 9.42
N THR A 313 9.86 -13.77 8.42
CA THR A 313 10.05 -13.42 7.01
C THR A 313 9.23 -12.18 6.60
N SER A 314 8.03 -11.99 7.16
CA SER A 314 7.15 -10.86 6.85
C SER A 314 7.05 -9.87 8.02
N GLY A 315 6.80 -8.59 7.71
CA GLY A 315 6.63 -7.54 8.72
C GLY A 315 5.45 -7.80 9.65
N VAL A 316 4.33 -8.31 9.11
CA VAL A 316 3.14 -8.67 9.88
C VAL A 316 3.44 -9.78 10.87
N ALA A 317 4.06 -10.88 10.42
CA ALA A 317 4.41 -12.00 11.32
C ALA A 317 5.39 -11.56 12.41
N ALA A 318 6.36 -10.71 12.06
CA ALA A 318 7.32 -10.16 13.02
C ALA A 318 6.62 -9.34 14.11
N SER A 319 5.68 -8.46 13.74
CA SER A 319 4.95 -7.62 14.71
C SER A 319 4.04 -8.38 15.67
N ILE A 320 3.79 -9.69 15.45
CA ILE A 320 3.04 -10.53 16.39
C ILE A 320 3.95 -10.98 17.54
N MET A 321 5.27 -11.04 17.34
CA MET A 321 6.21 -11.43 18.40
C MET A 321 6.73 -10.18 19.15
N PRO A 322 6.86 -10.24 20.49
CA PRO A 322 7.57 -9.24 21.28
C PRO A 322 8.96 -8.95 20.69
N GLY A 323 9.32 -7.67 20.54
CA GLY A 323 10.61 -7.26 19.95
C GLY A 323 10.81 -7.63 18.47
N GLY A 324 9.80 -8.24 17.83
CA GLY A 324 9.93 -8.91 16.56
C GLY A 324 10.29 -7.99 15.40
N ARG A 325 11.27 -8.41 14.59
CA ARG A 325 11.67 -7.72 13.35
C ARG A 325 11.68 -8.64 12.13
N THR A 326 11.63 -8.06 10.94
CA THR A 326 11.87 -8.87 9.73
C THR A 326 13.31 -9.40 9.74
N ALA A 327 13.49 -10.68 9.40
CA ALA A 327 14.81 -11.32 9.36
C ALA A 327 15.78 -10.57 8.45
N TYR A 328 15.32 -10.12 7.28
CA TYR A 328 16.10 -9.29 6.36
C TYR A 328 16.63 -8.01 7.01
N SER A 329 15.81 -7.32 7.80
CA SER A 329 16.21 -6.10 8.50
C SER A 329 17.11 -6.36 9.70
N ARG A 330 16.78 -7.38 10.51
CA ARG A 330 17.53 -7.72 11.74
C ARG A 330 18.91 -8.25 11.43
N PHE A 331 19.02 -9.13 10.44
CA PHE A 331 20.28 -9.77 10.05
C PHE A 331 20.97 -9.07 8.86
N LYS A 332 20.46 -7.93 8.39
CA LYS A 332 21.04 -7.18 7.25
C LYS A 332 21.29 -8.08 6.03
N ILE A 333 20.31 -8.93 5.73
CA ILE A 333 20.37 -9.87 4.60
C ILE A 333 20.27 -9.07 3.29
N PRO A 334 21.21 -9.23 2.35
CA PRO A 334 21.10 -8.64 1.02
C PRO A 334 19.79 -9.02 0.30
N LEU A 335 19.25 -8.10 -0.52
CA LEU A 335 18.06 -8.38 -1.33
C LEU A 335 18.39 -9.32 -2.50
N THR A 336 19.58 -9.16 -3.07
CA THR A 336 20.18 -10.07 -4.06
C THR A 336 21.16 -10.99 -3.34
N LEU A 337 20.81 -12.27 -3.28
CA LEU A 337 21.62 -13.31 -2.65
C LEU A 337 22.13 -14.29 -3.69
N GLU A 338 23.42 -14.56 -3.64
CA GLU A 338 24.07 -15.64 -4.36
C GLU A 338 24.36 -16.80 -3.40
N ASP A 339 24.52 -18.00 -3.93
CA ASP A 339 24.88 -19.18 -3.15
C ASP A 339 26.26 -18.96 -2.49
N GLY A 340 26.37 -19.23 -1.19
CA GLY A 340 27.59 -18.96 -0.40
C GLY A 340 27.75 -17.51 0.08
N GLY A 341 26.74 -16.64 -0.11
CA GLY A 341 26.75 -15.27 0.41
C GLY A 341 26.75 -15.17 1.94
N CYS A 342 26.97 -13.95 2.45
CA CYS A 342 26.92 -13.59 3.86
C CYS A 342 25.97 -12.40 4.09
N CYS A 343 25.52 -12.23 5.32
CA CYS A 343 24.87 -11.01 5.77
C CYS A 343 25.81 -9.80 5.70
N SER A 344 25.25 -8.59 5.54
CA SER A 344 26.04 -7.36 5.31
C SER A 344 26.52 -6.64 6.57
N PHE A 345 26.25 -7.16 7.77
CA PHE A 345 26.76 -6.57 9.02
C PHE A 345 28.25 -6.91 9.24
N THR A 346 28.99 -5.99 9.88
CA THR A 346 30.41 -6.18 10.19
C THR A 346 30.61 -6.80 11.57
N LYS A 347 31.76 -7.44 11.82
CA LYS A 347 32.11 -8.06 13.13
C LYS A 347 32.08 -7.08 14.30
N GLN A 348 32.34 -5.79 14.04
CA GLN A 348 32.39 -4.74 15.05
C GLN A 348 31.01 -4.07 15.28
N SER A 349 30.00 -4.40 14.48
CA SER A 349 28.68 -3.78 14.55
C SER A 349 27.90 -4.17 15.83
N GLY A 350 26.94 -3.32 16.21
CA GLY A 350 25.98 -3.63 17.29
C GLY A 350 25.18 -4.90 17.01
N THR A 351 24.82 -5.13 15.74
CA THR A 351 24.16 -6.38 15.29
C THR A 351 25.00 -7.62 15.56
N ALA A 352 26.31 -7.59 15.28
CA ALA A 352 27.19 -8.72 15.56
C ALA A 352 27.30 -8.99 17.07
N LYS A 353 27.44 -7.95 17.90
CA LYS A 353 27.46 -8.08 19.36
C LYS A 353 26.17 -8.68 19.91
N LEU A 354 25.02 -8.20 19.44
CA LEU A 354 23.71 -8.75 19.79
C LEU A 354 23.63 -10.25 19.48
N LEU A 355 24.00 -10.63 18.25
CA LEU A 355 23.98 -12.03 17.80
C LEU A 355 24.94 -12.91 18.60
N GLN A 356 26.12 -12.39 18.96
CA GLN A 356 27.08 -13.09 19.81
C GLN A 356 26.55 -13.34 21.23
N GLN A 357 25.74 -12.42 21.78
CA GLN A 357 25.17 -12.55 23.12
C GLN A 357 23.85 -13.33 23.15
N ALA A 358 23.15 -13.45 22.02
CA ALA A 358 21.87 -14.15 21.96
C ALA A 358 21.99 -15.64 22.31
N SER A 359 21.12 -16.11 23.21
CA SER A 359 20.98 -17.51 23.59
C SER A 359 20.03 -18.28 22.65
N LEU A 360 19.07 -17.57 22.03
CA LEU A 360 18.09 -18.14 21.12
C LEU A 360 17.81 -17.19 19.94
N ILE A 361 17.67 -17.76 18.74
CA ILE A 361 17.22 -17.03 17.54
C ILE A 361 15.97 -17.74 16.99
N ILE A 362 14.87 -17.00 16.88
CA ILE A 362 13.61 -17.49 16.29
C ILE A 362 13.43 -16.84 14.93
N TRP A 363 13.07 -17.63 13.91
CA TRP A 363 12.68 -17.15 12.59
C TRP A 363 11.36 -17.80 12.15
N ASP A 364 10.25 -17.07 12.31
CA ASP A 364 8.91 -17.51 11.88
C ASP A 364 8.61 -17.25 10.40
N GLU A 365 7.67 -18.02 9.83
CA GLU A 365 7.34 -18.06 8.40
C GLU A 365 8.58 -18.29 7.51
N ALA A 366 9.53 -19.11 7.98
CA ALA A 366 10.74 -19.48 7.27
C ALA A 366 10.46 -20.21 5.94
N SER A 367 9.33 -20.89 5.81
CA SER A 367 8.89 -21.51 4.55
C SER A 367 8.64 -20.51 3.41
N MET A 368 8.50 -19.22 3.72
CA MET A 368 8.35 -18.14 2.75
C MET A 368 9.68 -17.51 2.29
N ALA A 369 10.80 -17.88 2.92
CA ALA A 369 12.12 -17.33 2.62
C ALA A 369 12.93 -18.30 1.73
N LYS A 370 13.82 -17.72 0.91
CA LYS A 370 14.78 -18.45 0.08
C LYS A 370 15.84 -19.10 0.97
N ARG A 371 16.25 -20.35 0.68
CA ARG A 371 17.30 -21.06 1.43
C ARG A 371 18.58 -20.23 1.58
N GLN A 372 18.95 -19.49 0.55
CA GLN A 372 20.13 -18.63 0.55
C GLN A 372 20.13 -17.59 1.69
N ALA A 373 18.96 -17.13 2.14
CA ALA A 373 18.86 -16.17 3.23
C ALA A 373 19.24 -16.80 4.59
N MET A 374 18.84 -18.06 4.81
CA MET A 374 19.20 -18.81 6.02
C MET A 374 20.66 -19.26 5.98
N GLU A 375 21.12 -19.71 4.81
CA GLU A 375 22.52 -20.10 4.59
C GLU A 375 23.47 -18.91 4.76
N ALA A 376 23.08 -17.71 4.29
CA ALA A 376 23.85 -16.49 4.53
C ALA A 376 23.95 -16.12 6.02
N LEU A 377 22.87 -16.31 6.77
CA LEU A 377 22.89 -16.13 8.23
C LEU A 377 23.79 -17.17 8.91
N ASP A 378 23.74 -18.43 8.49
CA ASP A 378 24.62 -19.50 8.98
C ASP A 378 26.10 -19.14 8.78
N ASN A 379 26.47 -18.78 7.54
CA ASN A 379 27.83 -18.36 7.19
C ASN A 379 28.31 -17.19 8.06
N SER A 380 27.48 -16.17 8.24
CA SER A 380 27.82 -15.03 9.08
C SER A 380 27.92 -15.38 10.57
N LEU A 381 27.05 -16.25 11.10
CA LEU A 381 27.12 -16.65 12.51
C LEU A 381 28.34 -17.53 12.80
N ARG A 382 28.69 -18.46 11.90
CA ARG A 382 29.94 -19.23 11.99
C ARG A 382 31.16 -18.34 12.08
N ASP A 383 31.20 -17.28 11.28
CA ASP A 383 32.30 -16.33 11.21
C ASP A 383 32.41 -15.43 12.47
N ILE A 384 31.31 -14.87 12.97
CA ILE A 384 31.35 -14.01 14.17
C ILE A 384 31.52 -14.80 15.47
N MET A 385 31.11 -16.08 15.50
CA MET A 385 31.29 -16.95 16.67
C MET A 385 32.63 -17.67 16.67
N GLY A 386 33.36 -17.67 15.55
CA GLY A 386 34.63 -18.39 15.40
C GLY A 386 34.49 -19.92 15.44
N ARG A 387 33.30 -20.45 15.10
CA ARG A 387 32.95 -21.88 15.16
C ARG A 387 32.44 -22.34 13.79
N GLN A 388 33.34 -22.62 12.87
CA GLN A 388 33.03 -22.91 11.46
C GLN A 388 32.34 -24.27 11.25
N ASP A 389 32.58 -25.23 12.12
CA ASP A 389 32.07 -26.60 11.97
C ASP A 389 30.67 -26.80 12.57
N LEU A 390 30.14 -25.79 13.27
CA LEU A 390 28.83 -25.86 13.93
C LEU A 390 27.82 -24.98 13.17
N PRO A 391 26.62 -25.51 12.87
CA PRO A 391 25.53 -24.70 12.34
C PRO A 391 25.30 -23.46 13.21
N PHE A 392 25.17 -22.32 12.54
CA PHE A 392 24.99 -20.99 13.10
C PHE A 392 26.02 -20.64 14.19
N GLY A 393 27.25 -21.14 14.07
CA GLY A 393 28.30 -20.91 15.06
C GLY A 393 27.99 -21.50 16.44
N GLY A 394 27.14 -22.53 16.51
CA GLY A 394 26.71 -23.17 17.75
C GLY A 394 25.56 -22.46 18.47
N LYS A 395 24.86 -21.53 17.80
CA LYS A 395 23.66 -20.89 18.36
C LYS A 395 22.46 -21.84 18.33
N THR A 396 21.56 -21.68 19.30
CA THR A 396 20.25 -22.32 19.24
C THR A 396 19.35 -21.51 18.31
N VAL A 397 18.89 -22.14 17.23
CA VAL A 397 18.07 -21.52 16.18
C VAL A 397 16.79 -22.33 15.98
N VAL A 398 15.65 -21.64 16.01
CA VAL A 398 14.33 -22.22 15.82
C VAL A 398 13.69 -21.59 14.58
N PHE A 399 13.58 -22.38 13.52
CA PHE A 399 12.80 -22.01 12.35
C PHE A 399 11.34 -22.43 12.52
N GLY A 400 10.43 -21.54 12.14
CA GLY A 400 9.00 -21.78 12.17
C GLY A 400 8.39 -21.72 10.78
N GLY A 401 7.46 -22.61 10.45
CA GLY A 401 6.79 -22.49 9.16
C GLY A 401 5.67 -23.50 8.95
N ASP A 402 5.09 -23.40 7.76
CA ASP A 402 4.07 -24.33 7.28
C ASP A 402 4.19 -24.45 5.75
N PHE A 403 4.77 -25.55 5.27
CA PHE A 403 4.96 -25.79 3.84
C PHE A 403 3.65 -26.04 3.07
N ARG A 404 2.51 -26.19 3.77
CA ARG A 404 1.18 -26.21 3.16
C ARG A 404 0.66 -24.82 2.81
N GLN A 405 1.26 -23.77 3.39
CA GLN A 405 0.92 -22.38 3.07
C GLN A 405 1.57 -21.94 1.76
N VAL A 406 1.38 -20.67 1.39
CA VAL A 406 2.01 -20.14 0.19
C VAL A 406 3.52 -20.10 0.42
N LEU A 407 4.26 -20.65 -0.55
CA LEU A 407 5.72 -20.69 -0.55
C LEU A 407 6.31 -19.34 -0.98
N LEU A 408 7.65 -19.25 -0.93
CA LEU A 408 8.41 -18.14 -1.46
C LEU A 408 8.06 -17.84 -2.93
N VAL A 409 8.10 -16.56 -3.30
CA VAL A 409 7.81 -16.13 -4.67
C VAL A 409 9.09 -16.18 -5.51
N VAL A 410 9.15 -17.11 -6.47
CA VAL A 410 10.15 -17.10 -7.55
C VAL A 410 9.50 -16.52 -8.81
N ARG A 411 9.84 -15.27 -9.15
CA ARG A 411 9.28 -14.62 -10.33
C ARG A 411 9.64 -15.39 -11.60
N LYS A 412 8.64 -15.67 -12.44
CA LYS A 412 8.77 -16.49 -13.66
C LYS A 412 9.41 -17.87 -13.41
N GLY A 413 9.43 -18.32 -12.15
CA GLY A 413 10.03 -19.58 -11.76
C GLY A 413 9.12 -20.75 -12.08
N SER A 414 9.73 -21.84 -12.54
CA SER A 414 9.09 -23.15 -12.61
C SER A 414 8.91 -23.75 -11.21
N ARG A 415 8.07 -24.79 -11.10
CA ARG A 415 7.91 -25.56 -9.85
C ARG A 415 9.25 -26.08 -9.32
N ALA A 416 10.13 -26.55 -10.21
CA ALA A 416 11.44 -27.05 -9.83
C ALA A 416 12.30 -25.94 -9.22
N GLN A 417 12.30 -24.74 -9.79
CA GLN A 417 13.04 -23.59 -9.25
C GLN A 417 12.48 -23.11 -7.89
N ILE A 418 11.16 -23.20 -7.68
CA ILE A 418 10.55 -22.88 -6.37
C ILE A 418 11.02 -23.88 -5.31
N VAL A 419 11.04 -25.17 -5.63
CA VAL A 419 11.54 -26.21 -4.72
C VAL A 419 13.03 -26.01 -4.45
N ASP A 420 13.83 -25.77 -5.50
CA ASP A 420 15.28 -25.54 -5.38
C ASP A 420 15.63 -24.34 -4.49
N ALA A 421 14.83 -23.29 -4.53
CA ALA A 421 14.98 -22.11 -3.69
C ALA A 421 14.45 -22.30 -2.25
N SER A 422 13.74 -23.39 -1.96
CA SER A 422 13.10 -23.61 -0.65
C SER A 422 14.07 -24.12 0.40
N LEU A 423 13.76 -23.90 1.68
CA LEU A 423 14.55 -24.37 2.82
C LEU A 423 14.79 -25.89 2.79
N TRP A 424 13.87 -26.67 2.22
CA TRP A 424 14.01 -28.12 2.05
C TRP A 424 15.27 -28.53 1.28
N ARG A 425 15.76 -27.64 0.40
CA ARG A 425 16.94 -27.88 -0.44
C ARG A 425 18.23 -27.31 0.17
N SER A 426 18.16 -26.76 1.37
CA SER A 426 19.34 -26.30 2.10
C SER A 426 20.09 -27.47 2.72
N TYR A 427 21.41 -27.36 2.81
CA TYR A 427 22.24 -28.29 3.58
C TYR A 427 21.89 -28.28 5.08
N LEU A 428 21.27 -27.21 5.56
CA LEU A 428 20.83 -27.09 6.95
C LEU A 428 19.67 -28.03 7.28
N TRP A 429 18.85 -28.39 6.29
CA TRP A 429 17.59 -29.11 6.51
C TRP A 429 17.79 -30.47 7.18
N GLU A 430 18.77 -31.25 6.74
CA GLU A 430 19.03 -32.60 7.28
C GLU A 430 19.52 -32.57 8.74
N SER A 431 20.10 -31.44 9.17
CA SER A 431 20.56 -31.23 10.55
C SER A 431 19.49 -30.65 11.48
N MET A 432 18.31 -30.31 10.95
CA MET A 432 17.21 -29.76 11.75
C MET A 432 16.49 -30.88 12.52
N HIS A 433 16.25 -30.64 13.81
CA HIS A 433 15.30 -31.43 14.57
C HIS A 433 13.87 -30.94 14.32
N HIS A 434 13.02 -31.82 13.80
CA HIS A 434 11.67 -31.45 13.36
C HIS A 434 10.64 -31.67 14.46
N LEU A 435 10.10 -30.57 14.99
CA LEU A 435 9.04 -30.55 16.00
C LEU A 435 7.69 -30.34 15.31
N LYS A 436 6.69 -31.18 15.60
CA LYS A 436 5.36 -31.08 14.98
C LYS A 436 4.30 -30.62 15.97
N LEU A 437 3.63 -29.51 15.65
CA LEU A 437 2.44 -29.04 16.36
C LEU A 437 1.18 -29.50 15.61
N VAL A 438 0.37 -30.34 16.25
CA VAL A 438 -0.73 -31.05 15.60
C VAL A 438 -2.11 -30.46 15.93
N ARG A 439 -2.27 -29.87 17.13
CA ARG A 439 -3.56 -29.35 17.59
C ARG A 439 -3.84 -27.97 16.98
N ASN A 440 -4.95 -27.83 16.24
CA ASN A 440 -5.37 -26.52 15.72
C ASN A 440 -6.00 -25.69 16.84
N MET A 441 -5.31 -24.62 17.25
CA MET A 441 -5.73 -23.71 18.31
C MET A 441 -6.70 -22.62 17.83
N ARG A 442 -6.65 -22.27 16.54
CA ARG A 442 -7.49 -21.21 15.95
C ARG A 442 -8.94 -21.63 15.74
N ALA A 443 -9.14 -22.88 15.33
CA ALA A 443 -10.45 -23.45 15.01
C ALA A 443 -10.93 -24.48 16.06
N GLN A 444 -10.46 -24.37 17.31
CA GLN A 444 -10.81 -25.33 18.37
C GLN A 444 -12.32 -25.47 18.60
N SER A 445 -13.06 -24.37 18.44
CA SER A 445 -14.51 -24.35 18.62
C SER A 445 -15.28 -25.05 17.50
N ASP A 446 -14.61 -25.43 16.41
CA ASP A 446 -15.19 -26.13 15.26
C ASP A 446 -14.25 -27.26 14.77
N PRO A 447 -14.21 -28.42 15.47
CA PRO A 447 -13.30 -29.52 15.15
C PRO A 447 -13.44 -30.05 13.71
N TRP A 448 -14.67 -30.07 13.19
CA TRP A 448 -14.91 -30.46 11.80
C TRP A 448 -14.23 -29.50 10.82
N PHE A 449 -14.33 -28.18 11.07
CA PHE A 449 -13.66 -27.18 10.24
C PHE A 449 -12.14 -27.29 10.36
N ALA A 450 -11.61 -27.53 11.56
CA ALA A 450 -10.19 -27.76 11.75
C ALA A 450 -9.69 -28.96 10.90
N GLU A 451 -10.40 -30.09 10.91
CA GLU A 451 -10.06 -31.29 10.12
C GLU A 451 -10.21 -31.05 8.62
N TYR A 452 -11.27 -30.35 8.21
CA TYR A 452 -11.48 -29.95 6.82
C TYR A 452 -10.34 -29.08 6.28
N LEU A 453 -9.83 -28.14 7.08
CA LEU A 453 -8.64 -27.36 6.73
C LEU A 453 -7.39 -28.25 6.55
N LEU A 454 -7.26 -29.34 7.32
CA LEU A 454 -6.16 -30.30 7.14
C LEU A 454 -6.26 -30.99 5.78
N ARG A 455 -7.47 -31.44 5.41
CA ARG A 455 -7.69 -32.11 4.13
C ARG A 455 -7.44 -31.20 2.94
N ILE A 456 -7.84 -29.92 3.03
CA ILE A 456 -7.49 -28.90 2.02
C ILE A 456 -5.98 -28.69 1.95
N GLY A 457 -5.31 -28.48 3.10
CA GLY A 457 -3.87 -28.27 3.15
C GLY A 457 -3.05 -29.47 2.67
N GLY A 458 -3.57 -30.68 2.86
CA GLY A 458 -3.00 -31.93 2.38
C GLY A 458 -3.40 -32.30 0.94
N GLY A 459 -4.29 -31.55 0.30
CA GLY A 459 -4.77 -31.83 -1.06
C GLY A 459 -5.61 -33.12 -1.17
N THR A 460 -6.29 -33.53 -0.10
CA THR A 460 -7.11 -34.76 -0.04
C THR A 460 -8.61 -34.50 -0.05
N GLU A 461 -9.03 -33.22 -0.06
CA GLU A 461 -10.44 -32.84 -0.10
C GLU A 461 -11.03 -32.95 -1.51
N GLU A 462 -12.27 -33.47 -1.60
CA GLU A 462 -13.00 -33.58 -2.86
C GLU A 462 -13.52 -32.23 -3.36
N VAL A 463 -13.51 -32.04 -4.67
CA VAL A 463 -13.93 -30.79 -5.31
C VAL A 463 -15.44 -30.76 -5.45
N ASN A 464 -16.12 -30.03 -4.56
CA ASN A 464 -17.55 -29.75 -4.69
C ASN A 464 -17.76 -28.35 -5.27
N GLY A 465 -18.38 -28.31 -6.45
CA GLY A 465 -18.60 -27.09 -7.24
C GLY A 465 -19.98 -26.49 -7.00
N ASP A 466 -20.18 -25.85 -5.86
CA ASP A 466 -21.35 -24.97 -5.67
C ASP A 466 -20.88 -23.59 -5.22
N GLY A 467 -21.11 -22.61 -6.09
CA GLY A 467 -20.66 -21.23 -5.90
C GLY A 467 -21.83 -20.28 -6.04
N ASP A 468 -21.99 -19.39 -5.06
CA ASP A 468 -22.82 -18.20 -5.21
C ASP A 468 -22.27 -17.34 -6.37
N LYS A 469 -23.04 -16.40 -6.92
CA LYS A 469 -22.60 -15.59 -8.09
C LYS A 469 -22.48 -14.11 -7.81
N ASP A 470 -22.87 -13.66 -6.63
CA ASP A 470 -23.06 -12.24 -6.35
C ASP A 470 -22.04 -11.69 -5.35
N LEU A 471 -21.16 -10.80 -5.83
CA LEU A 471 -20.18 -10.09 -4.99
C LEU A 471 -20.85 -9.16 -3.98
N ASP A 472 -22.01 -8.58 -4.30
CA ASP A 472 -22.74 -7.70 -3.37
C ASP A 472 -23.26 -8.47 -2.17
N ARG A 473 -23.75 -9.69 -2.38
CA ARG A 473 -24.11 -10.61 -1.29
C ARG A 473 -22.91 -10.97 -0.42
N LEU A 474 -21.75 -11.26 -1.01
CA LEU A 474 -20.54 -11.55 -0.25
C LEU A 474 -20.17 -10.35 0.64
N ILE A 475 -20.19 -9.14 0.06
CA ILE A 475 -19.92 -7.90 0.79
C ILE A 475 -20.90 -7.74 1.96
N GLU A 476 -22.20 -7.87 1.73
CA GLU A 476 -23.22 -7.70 2.79
C GLU A 476 -23.10 -8.77 3.88
N CYS A 477 -22.75 -10.01 3.53
CA CYS A 477 -22.52 -11.08 4.50
C CYS A 477 -21.31 -10.81 5.40
N ILE A 478 -20.23 -10.26 4.86
CA ILE A 478 -19.00 -10.02 5.62
C ILE A 478 -19.06 -8.68 6.36
N PHE A 479 -19.64 -7.65 5.75
CA PHE A 479 -19.79 -6.30 6.28
C PHE A 479 -21.28 -5.91 6.41
N PRO A 480 -22.06 -6.62 7.25
CA PRO A 480 -23.48 -6.32 7.41
C PRO A 480 -23.68 -4.96 8.08
N ASN A 481 -24.58 -4.13 7.54
CA ASN A 481 -24.81 -2.78 8.03
C ASN A 481 -23.51 -1.93 8.15
N LEU A 482 -22.65 -1.98 7.12
CA LEU A 482 -21.34 -1.32 7.10
C LEU A 482 -21.37 0.12 7.64
N ASN A 483 -22.33 0.93 7.17
CA ASN A 483 -22.44 2.33 7.56
C ASN A 483 -22.86 2.52 9.02
N ALA A 484 -23.72 1.66 9.57
CA ALA A 484 -24.09 1.75 10.98
C ALA A 484 -22.91 1.45 11.93
N ASN A 485 -21.91 0.72 11.44
CA ASN A 485 -20.76 0.26 12.23
C ASN A 485 -19.46 0.98 11.87
N MET A 486 -19.49 2.04 11.06
CA MET A 486 -18.27 2.70 10.54
C MET A 486 -17.34 3.27 11.63
N THR A 487 -17.89 3.58 12.81
CA THR A 487 -17.15 4.09 13.97
C THR A 487 -16.67 2.98 14.91
N ASN A 488 -17.18 1.75 14.74
CA ASN A 488 -16.80 0.61 15.56
C ASN A 488 -15.50 0.00 15.03
N LYS A 489 -14.42 0.24 15.78
CA LYS A 489 -13.08 -0.27 15.46
C LYS A 489 -13.08 -1.78 15.31
N ASP A 490 -13.55 -2.50 16.33
CA ASP A 490 -13.51 -3.97 16.37
C ASP A 490 -14.33 -4.58 15.24
N TYR A 491 -15.41 -3.91 14.85
CA TYR A 491 -16.18 -4.30 13.68
C TYR A 491 -15.34 -4.26 12.40
N ILE A 492 -14.70 -3.13 12.09
CA ILE A 492 -13.94 -2.93 10.86
C ILE A 492 -12.70 -3.84 10.81
N THR A 493 -12.02 -4.03 11.95
CA THR A 493 -10.75 -4.74 12.03
C THR A 493 -10.90 -6.25 12.02
N SER A 494 -12.01 -6.78 12.55
CA SER A 494 -12.28 -8.23 12.61
C SER A 494 -12.80 -8.83 11.30
N ARG A 495 -12.82 -8.05 10.20
CA ARG A 495 -13.38 -8.42 8.89
C ARG A 495 -12.41 -8.13 7.76
N ALA A 496 -12.37 -9.01 6.76
CA ALA A 496 -11.71 -8.74 5.48
C ALA A 496 -12.25 -9.65 4.36
N ILE A 497 -12.14 -9.19 3.12
CA ILE A 497 -12.33 -10.02 1.92
C ILE A 497 -10.96 -10.37 1.32
N LEU A 498 -10.71 -11.65 1.08
CA LEU A 498 -9.46 -12.16 0.52
C LEU A 498 -9.65 -12.52 -0.94
N SER A 499 -8.69 -12.13 -1.78
CA SER A 499 -8.66 -12.55 -3.19
C SER A 499 -7.24 -12.88 -3.65
N THR A 500 -7.10 -13.46 -4.85
CA THR A 500 -5.82 -14.02 -5.32
C THR A 500 -4.92 -13.00 -6.01
N ARG A 501 -5.47 -11.89 -6.50
CA ARG A 501 -4.75 -10.88 -7.29
C ARG A 501 -5.04 -9.46 -6.81
N ASN A 502 -4.08 -8.56 -7.01
CA ASN A 502 -4.19 -7.15 -6.64
C ASN A 502 -5.30 -6.42 -7.40
N ASP A 503 -5.53 -6.73 -8.67
CA ASP A 503 -6.60 -6.13 -9.48
C ASP A 503 -8.01 -6.39 -8.89
N TRP A 504 -8.31 -7.62 -8.48
CA TRP A 504 -9.57 -7.95 -7.81
C TRP A 504 -9.71 -7.26 -6.44
N VAL A 505 -8.62 -7.20 -5.68
CA VAL A 505 -8.58 -6.52 -4.39
C VAL A 505 -8.86 -5.03 -4.54
N ASP A 506 -8.20 -4.38 -5.50
CA ASP A 506 -8.35 -2.95 -5.78
C ASP A 506 -9.80 -2.66 -6.22
N ASN A 507 -10.39 -3.51 -7.08
CA ASN A 507 -11.80 -3.38 -7.49
C ASN A 507 -12.79 -3.50 -6.31
N ILE A 508 -12.61 -4.47 -5.41
CA ILE A 508 -13.46 -4.60 -4.21
C ILE A 508 -13.31 -3.38 -3.32
N ASN A 509 -12.07 -2.94 -3.06
CA ASN A 509 -11.82 -1.77 -2.22
C ASN A 509 -12.43 -0.49 -2.78
N ILE A 510 -12.36 -0.27 -4.11
CA ILE A 510 -13.02 0.86 -4.80
C ILE A 510 -14.54 0.80 -4.64
N LYS A 511 -15.14 -0.39 -4.76
CA LYS A 511 -16.59 -0.57 -4.56
C LYS A 511 -16.98 -0.27 -3.11
N MET A 512 -16.24 -0.82 -2.15
CA MET A 512 -16.48 -0.66 -0.71
C MET A 512 -16.36 0.79 -0.24
N ILE A 513 -15.33 1.52 -0.67
CA ILE A 513 -15.18 2.94 -0.30
C ILE A 513 -16.30 3.81 -0.90
N GLY A 514 -16.85 3.42 -2.05
CA GLY A 514 -18.03 4.06 -2.63
C GLY A 514 -19.29 3.89 -1.78
N MET A 515 -19.48 2.72 -1.16
CA MET A 515 -20.59 2.41 -0.25
C MET A 515 -20.44 3.04 1.15
N PHE A 516 -19.21 3.33 1.55
CA PHE A 516 -18.86 3.89 2.86
C PHE A 516 -19.30 5.35 2.97
N GLN A 517 -20.11 5.71 3.96
CA GLN A 517 -20.58 7.08 4.17
C GLN A 517 -19.47 7.97 4.76
N GLY A 518 -19.56 9.28 4.50
CA GLY A 518 -18.60 10.29 4.97
C GLY A 518 -17.96 11.08 3.83
N GLY A 519 -17.29 12.18 4.19
CA GLY A 519 -16.55 13.02 3.24
C GLY A 519 -15.40 12.23 2.59
N GLU A 520 -15.32 12.29 1.26
CA GLU A 520 -14.24 11.67 0.48
C GLU A 520 -13.04 12.63 0.41
N MET A 521 -11.86 12.11 0.71
CA MET A 521 -10.58 12.76 0.49
C MET A 521 -9.85 12.04 -0.64
N VAL A 522 -9.37 12.79 -1.61
CA VAL A 522 -8.65 12.25 -2.78
C VAL A 522 -7.23 12.77 -2.77
N TYR A 523 -6.27 11.85 -2.74
CA TYR A 523 -4.84 12.16 -2.79
C TYR A 523 -4.23 11.64 -4.09
N HIS A 524 -3.73 12.54 -4.92
CA HIS A 524 -2.99 12.22 -6.14
C HIS A 524 -1.52 11.96 -5.82
N SER A 525 -0.91 10.97 -6.46
CA SER A 525 0.53 10.74 -6.37
C SER A 525 1.31 11.68 -7.28
N PHE A 526 2.59 11.86 -6.97
CA PHE A 526 3.54 12.50 -7.87
C PHE A 526 4.43 11.44 -8.50
N ASP A 527 4.30 11.28 -9.80
CA ASP A 527 4.93 10.21 -10.56
C ASP A 527 6.00 10.76 -11.50
N SER A 528 7.17 10.13 -11.54
CA SER A 528 8.26 10.50 -12.42
C SER A 528 9.03 9.29 -12.97
N ALA A 529 9.59 9.46 -14.16
CA ALA A 529 10.62 8.58 -14.72
C ALA A 529 11.98 9.27 -14.52
N ILE A 530 12.85 8.72 -13.67
CA ILE A 530 14.09 9.38 -13.23
C ILE A 530 15.09 9.52 -14.38
N ASP A 531 15.12 8.54 -15.28
CA ASP A 531 16.07 8.37 -16.37
C ASP A 531 15.48 8.75 -17.75
N ASP A 532 14.49 9.65 -17.77
CA ASP A 532 13.81 10.11 -18.98
C ASP A 532 14.07 11.61 -19.29
N PRO A 533 15.28 11.99 -19.74
CA PRO A 533 15.64 13.39 -19.99
C PRO A 533 14.83 14.04 -21.13
N HIS A 534 14.19 13.23 -21.98
CA HIS A 534 13.42 13.70 -23.13
C HIS A 534 11.90 13.66 -22.89
N ASN A 535 11.44 13.28 -21.68
CA ASN A 535 10.03 13.12 -21.32
C ASN A 535 9.25 12.23 -22.29
N TYR A 536 9.85 11.12 -22.73
CA TYR A 536 9.17 10.11 -23.55
C TYR A 536 7.98 9.47 -22.83
N TYR A 537 8.02 9.38 -21.51
CA TYR A 537 6.96 8.81 -20.67
C TYR A 537 6.10 9.93 -20.06
N PRO A 538 4.95 10.25 -20.66
CA PRO A 538 4.10 11.32 -20.16
C PRO A 538 3.50 10.95 -18.80
N SER A 539 3.27 11.95 -17.94
CA SER A 539 2.69 11.76 -16.61
C SER A 539 1.35 11.01 -16.63
N GLU A 540 0.51 11.20 -17.66
CA GLU A 540 -0.75 10.46 -17.78
C GLU A 540 -0.53 8.96 -17.94
N PHE A 541 0.53 8.55 -18.65
CA PHE A 541 0.89 7.13 -18.75
C PHE A 541 1.40 6.62 -17.40
N LEU A 542 2.32 7.35 -16.77
CA LEU A 542 2.87 6.98 -15.47
C LEU A 542 1.78 6.81 -14.40
N ASN A 543 0.79 7.70 -14.38
CA ASN A 543 -0.34 7.67 -13.45
C ASN A 543 -1.24 6.42 -13.62
N THR A 544 -1.20 5.75 -14.77
CA THR A 544 -1.92 4.48 -14.99
C THR A 544 -1.20 3.27 -14.41
N LEU A 545 0.11 3.38 -14.17
CA LEU A 545 0.91 2.28 -13.65
C LEU A 545 0.61 2.08 -12.17
N THR A 546 0.31 0.84 -11.79
CA THR A 546 0.10 0.49 -10.38
C THR A 546 0.90 -0.78 -10.06
N PRO A 547 2.24 -0.67 -10.09
CA PRO A 547 3.13 -1.80 -9.86
C PRO A 547 3.02 -2.34 -8.44
N ASN A 548 3.52 -3.55 -8.23
CA ASN A 548 3.40 -4.24 -6.95
C ASN A 548 4.18 -3.50 -5.86
N GLY A 549 3.54 -3.33 -4.70
CA GLY A 549 4.16 -2.66 -3.55
C GLY A 549 4.08 -1.12 -3.58
N LEU A 550 3.62 -0.50 -4.67
CA LEU A 550 3.32 0.94 -4.70
C LEU A 550 1.86 1.21 -4.31
N PRO A 551 1.53 2.35 -3.68
CA PRO A 551 0.15 2.81 -3.57
C PRO A 551 -0.43 3.23 -4.94
N PRO A 552 -1.76 3.26 -5.11
CA PRO A 552 -2.39 3.74 -6.35
C PRO A 552 -2.08 5.22 -6.57
N HIS A 553 -2.12 5.67 -7.83
CA HIS A 553 -2.00 7.09 -8.15
C HIS A 553 -3.11 7.90 -7.46
N LEU A 554 -4.35 7.45 -7.61
CA LEU A 554 -5.52 8.06 -7.02
C LEU A 554 -5.91 7.29 -5.75
N LEU A 555 -5.61 7.87 -4.58
CA LEU A 555 -5.92 7.28 -3.28
C LEU A 555 -7.16 7.95 -2.67
N LYS A 556 -8.30 7.26 -2.72
CA LYS A 556 -9.58 7.69 -2.11
C LYS A 556 -9.70 7.18 -0.70
N LEU A 557 -9.92 8.08 0.25
CA LEU A 557 -10.05 7.74 1.66
C LEU A 557 -11.25 8.44 2.29
N LYS A 558 -11.83 7.77 3.29
CA LYS A 558 -12.90 8.31 4.13
C LYS A 558 -12.54 8.07 5.60
N ILE A 559 -12.98 8.95 6.48
CA ILE A 559 -12.70 8.81 7.92
C ILE A 559 -13.28 7.48 8.43
N GLY A 560 -12.45 6.67 9.09
CA GLY A 560 -12.87 5.35 9.63
C GLY A 560 -12.68 4.16 8.67
N CYS A 561 -12.31 4.38 7.40
CA CYS A 561 -12.01 3.27 6.51
C CYS A 561 -10.72 2.53 6.93
N PRO A 562 -10.64 1.20 6.75
CA PRO A 562 -9.43 0.43 6.99
C PRO A 562 -8.42 0.64 5.88
N VAL A 563 -7.18 0.89 6.26
CA VAL A 563 -6.02 0.94 5.35
C VAL A 563 -4.96 -0.07 5.76
N ILE A 564 -4.01 -0.35 4.88
CA ILE A 564 -2.87 -1.24 5.13
C ILE A 564 -1.58 -0.55 4.74
N LEU A 565 -0.57 -0.61 5.61
CA LEU A 565 0.76 -0.10 5.34
C LEU A 565 1.46 -0.95 4.27
N LEU A 566 2.22 -0.29 3.40
CA LEU A 566 2.98 -0.89 2.31
C LEU A 566 4.49 -0.89 2.57
N ARG A 567 4.94 -0.24 3.65
CA ARG A 567 6.35 -0.10 4.02
C ARG A 567 6.53 -0.30 5.51
N ASN A 568 7.73 -0.75 5.88
CA ASN A 568 8.18 -0.77 7.27
C ASN A 568 8.58 0.65 7.65
N ILE A 569 7.75 1.32 8.45
CA ILE A 569 7.98 2.70 8.90
C ILE A 569 8.62 2.69 10.28
N ASP A 570 8.06 1.93 11.22
CA ASP A 570 8.55 1.82 12.59
C ASP A 570 8.18 0.42 13.13
N PRO A 571 8.96 -0.62 12.74
CA PRO A 571 8.65 -2.00 13.10
C PRO A 571 8.63 -2.27 14.60
N ALA A 572 9.45 -1.57 15.37
CA ALA A 572 9.50 -1.71 16.83
C ALA A 572 8.17 -1.32 17.51
N ASN A 573 7.41 -0.43 16.88
CA ASN A 573 6.06 -0.06 17.31
C ASN A 573 4.96 -0.77 16.47
N GLY A 574 5.34 -1.75 15.65
CA GLY A 574 4.49 -2.55 14.75
C GLY A 574 3.94 -1.81 13.51
N LEU A 575 4.48 -0.65 13.15
CA LEU A 575 4.19 0.03 11.88
C LEU A 575 4.99 -0.63 10.73
N CYS A 576 4.58 -1.85 10.39
CA CYS A 576 5.20 -2.70 9.38
C CYS A 576 4.40 -2.74 8.07
N ASN A 577 5.04 -3.19 7.00
CA ASN A 577 4.33 -3.56 5.77
C ASN A 577 3.33 -4.68 6.07
N GLY A 578 2.06 -4.45 5.74
CA GLY A 578 0.94 -5.35 5.98
C GLY A 578 0.15 -5.05 7.26
N THR A 579 0.63 -4.13 8.12
CA THR A 579 -0.14 -3.69 9.29
C THR A 579 -1.40 -2.96 8.84
N ARG A 580 -2.56 -3.39 9.34
CA ARG A 580 -3.85 -2.71 9.10
C ARG A 580 -4.02 -1.58 10.11
N LEU A 581 -4.47 -0.41 9.62
CA LEU A 581 -4.71 0.80 10.40
C LEU A 581 -6.16 1.26 10.21
N VAL A 582 -6.76 1.86 11.25
CA VAL A 582 -8.12 2.45 11.25
C VAL A 582 -8.11 3.70 12.12
N HIS A 583 -8.92 4.72 11.84
CA HIS A 583 -8.98 5.97 12.62
C HIS A 583 -9.57 5.83 14.06
N ALA A 584 -9.05 4.92 14.91
CA ALA A 584 -9.37 4.69 16.35
C ALA A 584 -8.07 4.48 17.20
N GLY A 585 -7.97 4.87 18.49
CA GLY A 585 -6.72 4.76 19.31
C GLY A 585 -5.55 5.81 19.22
N LYS A 586 -4.28 5.35 19.18
CA LYS A 586 -3.03 6.17 19.17
C LYS A 586 -2.74 6.73 17.77
N ARG A 587 -2.53 8.05 17.66
CA ARG A 587 -2.30 8.75 16.37
C ARG A 587 -0.88 8.54 15.86
N VAL A 588 -0.76 8.26 14.57
CA VAL A 588 0.50 8.20 13.83
C VAL A 588 0.38 9.17 12.66
N PHE A 589 1.50 9.80 12.31
CA PHE A 589 1.56 10.69 11.17
C PHE A 589 2.35 10.01 10.06
N LEU A 590 1.72 9.83 8.91
CA LEU A 590 2.32 9.23 7.72
C LEU A 590 2.50 10.32 6.66
N PRO A 591 3.74 10.65 6.27
CA PRO A 591 3.99 11.55 5.14
C PRO A 591 3.83 10.80 3.80
N ARG A 592 3.68 11.57 2.71
CA ARG A 592 3.91 11.02 1.36
C ARG A 592 5.40 10.73 1.20
N ILE A 593 5.74 9.48 0.90
CA ILE A 593 7.12 9.07 0.71
C ILE A 593 7.37 8.72 -0.76
N PRO A 594 8.53 9.09 -1.33
CA PRO A 594 8.98 8.58 -2.61
C PRO A 594 9.19 7.07 -2.56
N LEU A 595 8.60 6.36 -3.52
CA LEU A 595 8.62 4.91 -3.60
C LEU A 595 8.99 4.49 -5.02
N CYS A 596 9.97 3.59 -5.12
CA CYS A 596 10.28 2.91 -6.37
C CYS A 596 9.67 1.49 -6.34
N PRO A 597 9.22 0.96 -7.48
CA PRO A 597 8.89 -0.46 -7.58
C PRO A 597 10.16 -1.29 -7.34
N SER A 598 10.01 -2.59 -7.08
CA SER A 598 11.18 -3.47 -6.94
C SER A 598 11.99 -3.51 -8.24
N ASP A 599 13.32 -3.67 -8.16
CA ASP A 599 14.21 -3.81 -9.32
C ASP A 599 13.78 -4.91 -10.31
N ASP A 600 13.06 -5.92 -9.81
CA ASP A 600 12.46 -7.00 -10.59
C ASP A 600 11.27 -6.57 -11.49
N GLU A 601 10.78 -5.33 -11.37
CA GLU A 601 9.78 -4.76 -12.26
C GLU A 601 10.47 -4.23 -13.52
N MET A 602 10.27 -4.95 -14.63
CA MET A 602 10.96 -4.72 -15.90
C MET A 602 10.41 -3.51 -16.67
N PHE A 603 10.34 -2.34 -16.05
CA PHE A 603 10.12 -1.11 -16.79
C PHE A 603 11.40 -0.72 -17.55
N PRO A 604 11.30 -0.20 -18.78
CA PRO A 604 12.45 0.32 -19.52
C PRO A 604 12.95 1.68 -18.99
N PHE A 605 12.52 2.07 -17.79
CA PHE A 605 12.83 3.32 -17.10
C PHE A 605 12.71 3.12 -15.58
N GLN A 606 13.35 3.99 -14.81
CA GLN A 606 13.28 4.05 -13.36
C GLN A 606 12.05 4.83 -12.90
N PHE A 607 11.01 4.10 -12.51
CA PHE A 607 9.76 4.68 -12.03
C PHE A 607 9.85 5.10 -10.55
N LYS A 608 9.45 6.32 -10.22
CA LYS A 608 9.32 6.84 -8.85
C LYS A 608 7.91 7.38 -8.65
N ARG A 609 7.26 6.98 -7.56
CA ARG A 609 5.95 7.49 -7.11
C ARG A 609 6.06 8.04 -5.69
N LYS A 610 5.81 9.33 -5.50
CA LYS A 610 5.65 9.93 -4.16
C LYS A 610 4.18 9.92 -3.75
N GLN A 611 3.86 9.16 -2.71
CA GLN A 611 2.48 8.97 -2.22
C GLN A 611 2.51 8.42 -0.78
N PHE A 612 1.38 8.50 -0.07
CA PHE A 612 1.24 7.82 1.22
C PHE A 612 1.49 6.31 1.07
N PRO A 613 2.27 5.69 1.97
CA PRO A 613 2.62 4.28 1.87
C PRO A 613 1.48 3.37 2.36
N ILE A 614 0.26 3.64 1.92
CA ILE A 614 -0.97 2.94 2.33
C ILE A 614 -1.85 2.60 1.13
N ARG A 615 -2.72 1.62 1.34
CA ARG A 615 -3.85 1.28 0.45
C ARG A 615 -5.09 0.97 1.28
N LEU A 616 -6.28 1.06 0.68
CA LEU A 616 -7.52 0.56 1.30
C LEU A 616 -7.39 -0.94 1.63
N SER A 617 -8.06 -1.36 2.70
CA SER A 617 -7.91 -2.70 3.29
C SER A 617 -9.26 -3.30 3.77
N PHE A 618 -10.35 -3.05 3.03
CA PHE A 618 -11.56 -3.86 3.16
C PHE A 618 -11.32 -5.25 2.56
N ALA A 619 -10.57 -5.27 1.45
CA ALA A 619 -10.03 -6.46 0.84
C ALA A 619 -8.50 -6.44 0.79
N MET A 620 -7.89 -7.64 0.79
CA MET A 620 -6.46 -7.83 0.58
C MET A 620 -6.15 -9.15 -0.13
N THR A 621 -4.94 -9.29 -0.65
CA THR A 621 -4.54 -10.56 -1.27
C THR A 621 -4.37 -11.65 -0.22
N VAL A 622 -4.65 -12.90 -0.56
CA VAL A 622 -4.38 -14.06 0.30
C VAL A 622 -2.95 -14.07 0.82
N ASN A 623 -1.96 -13.80 -0.04
CA ASN A 623 -0.54 -13.77 0.32
C ASN A 623 -0.25 -12.76 1.45
N LYS A 624 -0.91 -11.59 1.45
CA LYS A 624 -0.78 -10.59 2.52
C LYS A 624 -1.47 -10.98 3.83
N SER A 625 -2.48 -11.86 3.76
CA SER A 625 -3.21 -12.34 4.95
C SER A 625 -2.49 -13.46 5.71
N GLN A 626 -1.44 -14.04 5.13
CA GLN A 626 -0.65 -15.10 5.76
C GLN A 626 -0.09 -14.64 7.12
N GLY A 627 0.02 -15.54 8.09
CA GLY A 627 0.28 -15.21 9.50
C GLY A 627 -0.90 -14.60 10.30
N GLN A 628 -1.88 -13.93 9.66
CA GLN A 628 -2.97 -13.23 10.39
C GLN A 628 -4.12 -14.17 10.82
N THR A 629 -4.82 -13.80 11.90
CA THR A 629 -6.14 -14.34 12.26
C THR A 629 -7.19 -13.28 11.96
N ILE A 630 -8.18 -13.60 11.15
CA ILE A 630 -9.26 -12.68 10.75
C ILE A 630 -10.58 -13.32 11.16
N PRO A 631 -11.30 -12.81 12.17
CA PRO A 631 -12.49 -13.46 12.68
C PRO A 631 -13.54 -13.76 11.61
N ASN A 632 -13.85 -12.79 10.73
CA ASN A 632 -14.85 -12.92 9.67
C ASN A 632 -14.20 -12.72 8.30
N VAL A 633 -14.27 -13.74 7.44
CA VAL A 633 -13.51 -13.79 6.18
C VAL A 633 -14.44 -14.03 5.00
N GLY A 634 -14.42 -13.10 4.05
CA GLY A 634 -14.89 -13.37 2.69
C GLY A 634 -13.76 -13.89 1.83
N VAL A 635 -13.98 -14.90 1.00
CA VAL A 635 -13.00 -15.37 0.02
C VAL A 635 -13.60 -15.23 -1.37
N TYR A 636 -13.05 -14.32 -2.17
CA TYR A 636 -13.50 -14.04 -3.52
C TYR A 636 -12.53 -14.61 -4.56
N LEU A 637 -12.98 -15.64 -5.28
CA LEU A 637 -12.22 -16.38 -6.28
C LEU A 637 -12.94 -16.29 -7.64
N PRO A 638 -12.81 -15.17 -8.37
CA PRO A 638 -13.36 -15.03 -9.72
C PRO A 638 -12.63 -15.88 -10.76
N ALA A 639 -11.47 -16.42 -10.40
CA ALA A 639 -10.69 -17.37 -11.17
C ALA A 639 -10.03 -18.36 -10.19
N PRO A 640 -9.59 -19.55 -10.65
CA PRO A 640 -8.85 -20.49 -9.83
C PRO A 640 -7.65 -19.85 -9.11
N VAL A 641 -7.29 -20.42 -7.96
CA VAL A 641 -6.10 -20.00 -7.22
C VAL A 641 -4.84 -20.17 -8.07
N LEU A 642 -3.87 -19.27 -7.87
CA LEU A 642 -2.70 -19.13 -8.76
C LEU A 642 -1.50 -19.95 -8.30
N SER A 643 -1.49 -20.35 -7.03
CA SER A 643 -0.30 -20.93 -6.39
C SER A 643 -0.67 -21.96 -5.33
N HIS A 644 0.30 -22.84 -5.06
CA HIS A 644 0.25 -23.80 -3.96
C HIS A 644 -0.12 -23.14 -2.64
N GLY A 645 -0.95 -23.82 -1.84
CA GLY A 645 -1.32 -23.39 -0.50
C GLY A 645 -2.23 -22.17 -0.42
N GLN A 646 -2.54 -21.49 -1.54
CA GLN A 646 -3.29 -20.23 -1.50
C GLN A 646 -4.72 -20.40 -0.99
N LEU A 647 -5.44 -21.44 -1.42
CA LEU A 647 -6.79 -21.73 -0.89
C LEU A 647 -6.73 -22.05 0.62
N TYR A 648 -5.77 -22.88 1.02
CA TYR A 648 -5.53 -23.23 2.43
C TYR A 648 -5.24 -22.00 3.30
N VAL A 649 -4.37 -21.09 2.83
CA VAL A 649 -4.09 -19.84 3.54
C VAL A 649 -5.35 -19.00 3.70
N ALA A 650 -6.13 -18.80 2.63
CA ALA A 650 -7.34 -18.01 2.66
C ALA A 650 -8.35 -18.54 3.69
N MET A 651 -8.56 -19.86 3.71
CA MET A 651 -9.56 -20.49 4.58
C MET A 651 -9.10 -20.59 6.02
N SER A 652 -7.81 -20.85 6.25
CA SER A 652 -7.24 -20.95 7.60
C SER A 652 -7.19 -19.63 8.37
N ARG A 653 -7.55 -18.49 7.76
CA ARG A 653 -7.62 -17.20 8.48
C ARG A 653 -8.82 -17.13 9.43
N ALA A 654 -9.91 -17.81 9.10
CA ALA A 654 -11.15 -17.83 9.87
C ALA A 654 -11.02 -18.71 11.13
N THR A 655 -11.83 -18.40 12.14
CA THR A 655 -11.85 -19.15 13.42
C THR A 655 -12.90 -20.26 13.46
N ALA A 656 -13.92 -20.22 12.58
CA ALA A 656 -14.97 -21.22 12.49
C ALA A 656 -15.62 -21.22 11.11
N ARG A 657 -16.29 -22.32 10.74
CA ARG A 657 -17.00 -22.42 9.44
C ARG A 657 -18.07 -21.35 9.27
N THR A 658 -18.74 -20.95 10.36
CA THR A 658 -19.77 -19.91 10.33
C THR A 658 -19.24 -18.54 9.94
N ASN A 659 -17.95 -18.30 10.14
CA ASN A 659 -17.32 -16.99 9.97
C ASN A 659 -16.57 -16.87 8.64
N ILE A 660 -16.70 -17.86 7.75
CA ILE A 660 -16.14 -17.81 6.40
C ILE A 660 -17.25 -17.89 5.35
N LYS A 661 -17.16 -17.05 4.32
CA LYS A 661 -18.01 -17.09 3.13
C LYS A 661 -17.14 -17.13 1.89
N ILE A 662 -17.40 -18.08 1.00
CA ILE A 662 -16.61 -18.30 -0.21
C ILE A 662 -17.50 -18.03 -1.41
N LEU A 663 -17.01 -17.16 -2.29
CA LEU A 663 -17.57 -16.85 -3.59
C LEU A 663 -16.57 -17.29 -4.65
N ALA A 664 -16.81 -18.46 -5.25
CA ALA A 664 -15.99 -18.99 -6.34
C ALA A 664 -16.80 -18.98 -7.63
N LEU A 665 -16.28 -18.31 -8.66
CA LEU A 665 -16.91 -18.32 -9.98
C LEU A 665 -16.39 -19.50 -10.80
N PRO A 666 -17.26 -20.23 -11.52
CA PRO A 666 -16.81 -21.33 -12.36
C PRO A 666 -15.86 -20.81 -13.45
N PRO A 667 -14.88 -21.62 -13.90
CA PRO A 667 -13.85 -21.20 -14.87
C PRO A 667 -14.39 -20.56 -16.16
N ASN A 668 -15.64 -20.88 -16.53
CA ASN A 668 -16.32 -20.39 -17.73
C ASN A 668 -17.26 -19.20 -17.51
N ALA A 669 -17.40 -18.67 -16.28
CA ALA A 669 -18.31 -17.55 -16.01
C ALA A 669 -17.96 -16.28 -16.80
N LYS A 670 -16.68 -16.05 -17.13
CA LYS A 670 -16.25 -14.93 -17.99
C LYS A 670 -16.67 -15.09 -19.45
N ALA A 671 -16.68 -16.32 -19.97
CA ALA A 671 -17.18 -16.60 -21.31
C ALA A 671 -18.71 -16.40 -21.37
N ASP A 672 -19.41 -16.76 -20.30
CA ASP A 672 -20.84 -16.55 -20.17
C ASP A 672 -21.18 -15.07 -19.96
N GLU A 673 -20.42 -14.27 -19.18
CA GLU A 673 -20.65 -12.82 -19.08
C GLU A 673 -20.42 -12.09 -20.41
N GLU A 674 -19.40 -12.46 -21.20
CA GLU A 674 -19.24 -11.92 -22.55
C GLU A 674 -20.36 -12.34 -23.50
N GLN A 675 -20.85 -13.58 -23.38
CA GLN A 675 -22.00 -14.06 -24.14
C GLN A 675 -23.32 -13.43 -23.68
N THR A 676 -23.47 -13.13 -22.39
CA THR A 676 -24.67 -12.53 -21.79
C THR A 676 -24.71 -11.04 -22.11
N LYS A 677 -23.57 -10.32 -22.04
CA LYS A 677 -23.44 -8.95 -22.59
C LYS A 677 -23.66 -8.90 -24.10
N LYS A 678 -23.25 -9.94 -24.86
CA LYS A 678 -23.58 -10.06 -26.30
C LYS A 678 -25.05 -10.39 -26.55
N LYS A 679 -25.70 -11.20 -25.70
CA LYS A 679 -27.13 -11.54 -25.79
C LYS A 679 -28.00 -10.35 -25.38
N GLU A 680 -27.68 -9.64 -24.30
CA GLU A 680 -28.36 -8.41 -23.88
C GLU A 680 -28.23 -7.30 -24.92
N LYS A 681 -27.06 -7.14 -25.56
CA LYS A 681 -26.90 -6.25 -26.73
C LYS A 681 -27.75 -6.69 -27.93
N LYS A 682 -27.92 -7.99 -28.17
CA LYS A 682 -28.81 -8.52 -29.23
C LYS A 682 -30.30 -8.36 -28.89
N THR A 683 -30.69 -8.48 -27.62
CA THR A 683 -32.08 -8.32 -27.17
C THR A 683 -32.47 -6.85 -27.10
N ALA A 684 -31.55 -5.95 -26.73
CA ALA A 684 -31.71 -4.50 -26.83
C ALA A 684 -31.88 -4.05 -28.29
N ASN A 685 -31.09 -4.58 -29.23
CA ASN A 685 -31.27 -4.31 -30.66
C ASN A 685 -32.56 -4.91 -31.25
N LYS A 686 -33.14 -5.96 -30.66
CA LYS A 686 -34.44 -6.51 -31.08
C LYS A 686 -35.64 -5.72 -30.55
N LYS A 687 -35.54 -5.08 -29.37
CA LYS A 687 -36.60 -4.22 -28.82
C LYS A 687 -36.68 -2.84 -29.48
N VAL A 688 -35.60 -2.36 -30.11
CA VAL A 688 -35.60 -1.07 -30.85
C VAL A 688 -36.26 -1.17 -32.23
N ASN A 689 -36.44 -2.37 -32.80
CA ASN A 689 -37.01 -2.57 -34.14
C ASN A 689 -38.47 -3.05 -34.15
N GLY A 690 -39.22 -2.90 -33.06
CA GLY A 690 -40.61 -3.35 -33.03
C GLY A 690 -41.45 -2.72 -31.95
N GLN A 691 -41.82 -1.44 -32.13
CA GLN A 691 -43.13 -0.88 -31.76
C GLN A 691 -43.19 0.59 -32.16
N GLY A 692 -43.85 0.86 -33.29
CA GLY A 692 -44.34 2.18 -33.66
C GLY A 692 -45.79 2.36 -33.17
N ASN A 693 -46.07 3.60 -32.75
CA ASN A 693 -47.38 4.26 -32.57
C ASN A 693 -48.38 3.71 -31.54
N GLN A 694 -48.65 4.50 -30.47
CA GLN A 694 -49.89 5.29 -30.34
C GLN A 694 -49.95 6.14 -29.04
N ASN A 695 -50.28 7.42 -29.22
CA ASN A 695 -51.13 8.35 -28.43
C ASN A 695 -50.84 8.77 -26.97
N ASN A 696 -50.54 10.08 -26.85
CA ASN A 696 -51.14 11.16 -26.03
C ASN A 696 -51.97 10.84 -24.75
N ASN A 697 -51.58 11.48 -23.64
CA ASN A 697 -52.24 12.63 -22.95
C ASN A 697 -52.21 12.58 -21.40
N GLU A 698 -52.05 13.79 -20.81
CA GLU A 698 -52.42 14.24 -19.44
C GLU A 698 -51.60 13.73 -18.24
N GLN A 699 -51.41 14.45 -17.12
CA GLN A 699 -51.37 15.87 -16.73
C GLN A 699 -50.89 15.85 -15.25
N LYS A 700 -50.12 16.88 -14.84
CA LYS A 700 -49.97 17.43 -13.47
C LYS A 700 -49.34 16.57 -12.34
N GLY A 701 -48.41 17.21 -11.61
CA GLY A 701 -48.02 16.78 -10.26
C GLY A 701 -46.70 17.39 -9.77
N SER A 702 -46.75 18.64 -9.31
CA SER A 702 -45.65 19.38 -8.65
C SER A 702 -45.13 18.71 -7.37
N SER A 703 -43.81 18.78 -7.13
CA SER A 703 -43.27 19.28 -5.85
C SER A 703 -41.75 19.47 -5.92
N GLU A 704 -41.33 20.72 -5.88
CA GLU A 704 -39.96 21.15 -5.63
C GLU A 704 -39.47 20.63 -4.27
N LYS A 705 -38.28 20.02 -4.24
CA LYS A 705 -37.45 19.95 -3.04
C LYS A 705 -36.04 20.41 -3.39
N LYS A 706 -35.79 21.70 -3.17
CA LYS A 706 -34.46 22.30 -3.07
C LYS A 706 -33.65 21.52 -2.03
N LYS A 707 -32.69 20.71 -2.47
CA LYS A 707 -31.66 20.14 -1.60
C LYS A 707 -30.66 21.25 -1.27
N ARG A 708 -30.70 21.73 -0.03
CA ARG A 708 -29.65 22.54 0.57
C ARG A 708 -28.35 21.74 0.59
N VAL A 709 -27.30 22.31 0.00
CA VAL A 709 -25.91 21.86 0.17
C VAL A 709 -25.50 22.18 1.62
N PRO A 710 -25.08 21.21 2.44
CA PRO A 710 -24.47 21.51 3.73
C PRO A 710 -23.03 21.97 3.48
N THR A 711 -22.73 23.19 3.92
CA THR A 711 -21.37 23.69 4.14
C THR A 711 -20.66 22.78 5.14
N VAL A 712 -19.57 22.15 4.72
CA VAL A 712 -18.70 21.36 5.60
C VAL A 712 -17.64 22.30 6.15
N ASP A 713 -17.87 22.82 7.34
CA ASP A 713 -16.78 23.31 8.20
C ASP A 713 -16.09 22.08 8.81
N GLY A 714 -14.91 21.78 8.29
CA GLY A 714 -13.97 20.86 8.88
C GLY A 714 -12.58 21.25 8.40
N THR A 715 -11.72 21.64 9.33
CA THR A 715 -10.28 21.82 9.07
C THR A 715 -9.67 20.46 8.76
N TYR A 716 -9.34 20.21 7.50
CA TYR A 716 -8.70 18.97 7.05
C TYR A 716 -7.30 19.26 6.52
N THR A 717 -6.31 18.52 7.03
CA THR A 717 -4.89 18.61 6.69
C THR A 717 -4.61 18.04 5.30
N LYS A 718 -3.83 18.75 4.47
CA LYS A 718 -3.52 18.35 3.09
C LYS A 718 -2.61 17.12 3.03
N ASN A 719 -1.88 16.85 4.11
CA ASN A 719 -0.69 15.99 4.03
C ASN A 719 -0.67 14.74 4.89
N ILE A 720 -1.66 14.38 5.73
CA ILE A 720 -1.48 13.26 6.69
C ILE A 720 -2.78 12.70 7.25
N VAL A 721 -2.89 11.36 7.34
CA VAL A 721 -3.76 10.65 8.30
C VAL A 721 -3.18 9.24 8.62
N TYR A 722 -3.38 8.72 9.85
CA TYR A 722 -3.90 7.36 10.21
C TYR A 722 -3.32 6.77 11.51
N LYS A 723 -4.12 5.92 12.16
CA LYS A 723 -4.12 5.64 13.59
C LYS A 723 -4.06 4.13 13.81
N GLU A 724 -3.34 3.75 14.87
CA GLU A 724 -3.20 2.41 15.45
C GLU A 724 -2.71 1.25 14.58
N VAL A 725 -1.58 0.70 15.00
CA VAL A 725 -1.01 -0.59 14.58
C VAL A 725 -1.85 -1.71 15.14
N LEU A 726 -2.37 -2.56 14.26
CA LEU A 726 -2.97 -3.82 14.67
C LEU A 726 -1.96 -4.94 14.42
N THR A 727 -1.29 -5.36 15.49
CA THR A 727 -1.00 -6.78 15.67
C THR A 727 -1.74 -7.29 16.91
N PRO A 728 -2.25 -8.55 16.85
CA PRO A 728 -3.01 -9.16 17.93
C PRO A 728 -2.22 -9.34 19.22
#